data_AF-A0A1V6F0L9-F1
#
_entry.id   AF-A0A1V6F0L9-F1
#
_cell.length_a   1.000
_cell.length_b   1.000
_cell.length_c   1.000
_cell.angle_alpha   90.00
_cell.angle_beta   90.00
_cell.angle_gamma   90.00
#
_symmetry.space_group_name_H-M   'P 1'
#
loop_
_entity.id
_entity.type
_entity.pdbx_description
1 polymer ?
#
loop_
_entity_poly.entity_id
_entity_poly.type
_entity_poly.pdbx_seq_one_letter_code
_entity_poly.pdbx_strand_id
1 'polypeptide(L)'
;MKNLSLSRIVLLGIMLLLLHPAVFAHHSLLTDNVEIATRFTETNPPVAPVRPIAEFEPASDVLIRYPLGIPISLVVQLANTANVICLVSSSQQASAVSAFTNGGVNMERVSFINAATDSYWTRDYGPWFIYDGNGDYGVVDFVYNRPRPNDNLVPQVFANQLSLNYFGMNLQQTGGNYMCDGINSAAQTTLVYTENGNNQANVNTKMQQYLGITNYLVPDDPNNTYIEHIDCWAKFLAPDKIMIRSVPTTHSQYNAIENAAAYFAAHNCAWGYPYRVYRVYTPSNEPYTNSLILNKKVFVPIVGGSNDNAALQAYRNAMPGYEVLGVSQTSSAPWESTDALHCRTHEIPDKNMLQIVHTPWHGIVPSATNLVINTEITAHSGMPLYSDSLFVCYQVNSGIWQRSYLQPLTRNNYTTSLGGFAAGDTIRYFIHAADQSGRNADQPIFAVLDPHLFVIQPDLIPPVLTHTPISAISNQSEPVSFILNANDPSGISQVLFRYQIDASPILSFPMDALTDSSYIFRYYPEFTAESHTFLYSFAAYDGANPPNAGYLPGQDLWFEVPINYVSISDGEPIPVIPEGIIGVYPNPYKPSGSEIMQLKFYTEHNLPLIFKIYNLKGQLLHLEKIYTKGNGIQNISWNGRDFKGNFASNGLYLIEILQGSKSYKSKLIIVK
;
A
#
# COMPACT_ATOMS: atom_id res chain seq x y z
N MET A 1 -8.28 3.92 -79.85
CA MET A 1 -8.69 3.16 -78.64
C MET A 1 -7.53 2.30 -78.16
N LYS A 2 -6.72 2.82 -77.24
CA LYS A 2 -5.72 2.18 -76.35
C LYS A 2 -4.86 3.35 -75.80
N ASN A 3 -4.59 3.39 -74.50
CA ASN A 3 -3.88 4.43 -73.71
C ASN A 3 -4.74 5.38 -72.84
N LEU A 4 -5.82 4.89 -72.22
CA LEU A 4 -6.48 5.61 -71.10
C LEU A 4 -6.68 4.77 -69.83
N SER A 5 -6.28 3.50 -69.80
CA SER A 5 -6.46 2.63 -68.63
C SER A 5 -5.26 2.55 -67.68
N LEU A 6 -4.03 2.83 -68.14
CA LEU A 6 -2.84 2.66 -67.31
C LEU A 6 -2.64 3.82 -66.31
N SER A 7 -3.00 5.04 -66.69
CA SER A 7 -2.77 6.23 -65.85
C SER A 7 -3.73 6.32 -64.66
N ARG A 8 -4.94 5.75 -64.75
CA ARG A 8 -5.89 5.66 -63.62
C ARG A 8 -5.54 4.58 -62.59
N ILE A 9 -4.89 3.50 -63.02
CA ILE A 9 -4.45 2.42 -62.12
C ILE A 9 -3.21 2.85 -61.31
N VAL A 10 -2.31 3.61 -61.92
CA VAL A 10 -1.13 4.17 -61.22
C VAL A 10 -1.54 5.29 -60.25
N LEU A 11 -2.55 6.11 -60.57
CA LEU A 11 -3.07 7.13 -59.65
C LEU A 11 -3.83 6.53 -58.45
N LEU A 12 -4.58 5.44 -58.65
CA LEU A 12 -5.23 4.71 -57.55
C LEU A 12 -4.19 4.01 -56.65
N GLY A 13 -3.13 3.45 -57.23
CA GLY A 13 -2.04 2.82 -56.47
C GLY A 13 -1.26 3.81 -55.59
N ILE A 14 -1.07 5.05 -56.06
CA ILE A 14 -0.38 6.11 -55.30
C ILE A 14 -1.29 6.75 -54.25
N MET A 15 -2.61 6.85 -54.49
CA MET A 15 -3.56 7.30 -53.44
C MET A 15 -3.79 6.25 -52.34
N LEU A 16 -3.70 4.95 -52.64
CA LEU A 16 -3.79 3.89 -51.62
C LEU A 16 -2.53 3.76 -50.75
N LEU A 17 -1.38 4.29 -51.20
CA LEU A 17 -0.14 4.37 -50.40
C LEU A 17 -0.04 5.63 -49.52
N LEU A 18 -0.98 6.58 -49.65
CA LEU A 18 -1.01 7.83 -48.88
C LEU A 18 -2.19 7.90 -47.88
N LEU A 19 -2.88 6.80 -47.63
CA LEU A 19 -4.07 6.73 -46.76
C LEU A 19 -3.97 5.71 -45.62
N HIS A 20 -2.77 5.35 -45.15
CA HIS A 20 -2.59 4.58 -43.91
C HIS A 20 -1.54 5.21 -43.00
N PRO A 21 -1.98 5.75 -41.86
CA PRO A 21 -1.21 5.61 -40.63
C PRO A 21 -2.16 5.13 -39.52
N ALA A 22 -2.54 3.87 -39.58
CA ALA A 22 -3.11 3.14 -38.45
C ALA A 22 -2.97 1.66 -38.79
N VAL A 23 -2.72 0.83 -37.78
CA VAL A 23 -2.43 -0.61 -37.89
C VAL A 23 -0.97 -0.89 -38.26
N PHE A 24 -0.07 -0.70 -37.30
CA PHE A 24 0.88 -1.74 -36.86
C PHE A 24 1.44 -1.30 -35.50
N ALA A 25 0.93 -1.92 -34.44
CA ALA A 25 1.54 -1.90 -33.12
C ALA A 25 2.22 -3.26 -32.87
N HIS A 26 3.35 -3.18 -32.17
CA HIS A 26 3.98 -4.22 -31.36
C HIS A 26 4.71 -5.38 -32.06
N HIS A 27 5.97 -5.11 -32.36
CA HIS A 27 7.06 -5.92 -31.82
C HIS A 27 8.14 -4.97 -31.30
N SER A 28 8.38 -4.97 -29.98
CA SER A 28 9.57 -4.36 -29.40
C SER A 28 10.78 -5.20 -29.84
N LEU A 29 11.63 -4.66 -30.71
CA LEU A 29 12.88 -5.33 -31.07
C LEU A 29 13.88 -5.17 -29.91
N LEU A 30 14.69 -6.19 -29.65
CA LEU A 30 15.75 -6.18 -28.62
C LEU A 30 16.74 -5.02 -28.78
N THR A 31 16.82 -4.41 -29.97
CA THR A 31 17.64 -3.23 -30.26
C THR A 31 17.03 -1.91 -29.77
N ASP A 32 15.70 -1.84 -29.63
CA ASP A 32 15.01 -0.62 -29.17
C ASP A 32 15.23 -0.38 -27.66
N ASN A 33 15.45 -1.45 -26.89
CA ASN A 33 15.77 -1.37 -25.47
C ASN A 33 17.14 -0.73 -25.18
N VAL A 34 18.05 -0.67 -26.15
CA VAL A 34 19.41 -0.12 -25.96
C VAL A 34 19.45 1.40 -26.18
N GLU A 35 18.55 1.97 -27.01
CA GLU A 35 18.45 3.43 -27.19
C GLU A 35 17.50 4.09 -26.18
N ILE A 36 16.42 3.42 -25.75
CA ILE A 36 15.51 3.91 -24.70
C ILE A 36 16.25 4.13 -23.37
N ALA A 37 17.26 3.28 -23.09
CA ALA A 37 18.13 3.39 -21.91
C ALA A 37 19.01 4.66 -21.87
N THR A 38 19.07 5.46 -22.95
CA THR A 38 19.95 6.66 -22.99
C THR A 38 19.29 7.96 -22.55
N ARG A 39 17.97 8.01 -22.29
CA ARG A 39 17.26 9.26 -21.94
C ARG A 39 16.46 9.27 -20.64
N PHE A 40 16.40 8.14 -19.94
CA PHE A 40 15.86 8.08 -18.58
C PHE A 40 16.98 7.69 -17.62
N THR A 41 17.01 8.32 -16.44
CA THR A 41 17.96 7.99 -15.38
C THR A 41 17.20 7.76 -14.09
N GLU A 42 17.24 6.50 -13.61
CA GLU A 42 16.73 6.17 -12.28
C GLU A 42 17.57 6.87 -11.22
N THR A 43 16.90 7.44 -10.22
CA THR A 43 17.55 8.08 -9.06
C THR A 43 17.22 7.30 -7.79
N ASN A 44 17.69 7.78 -6.64
CA ASN A 44 17.06 7.37 -5.38
C ASN A 44 15.66 8.01 -5.27
N PRO A 45 14.73 7.39 -4.55
CA PRO A 45 13.44 8.01 -4.26
C PRO A 45 13.60 9.26 -3.36
N PRO A 46 12.60 10.15 -3.36
CA PRO A 46 12.51 11.26 -2.41
C PRO A 46 12.51 10.80 -0.95
N VAL A 47 12.84 11.70 -0.04
CA VAL A 47 12.81 11.42 1.40
C VAL A 47 11.36 11.18 1.84
N ALA A 48 11.11 10.13 2.62
CA ALA A 48 9.79 9.85 3.16
C ALA A 48 9.49 10.72 4.42
N PRO A 49 8.21 11.01 4.74
CA PRO A 49 7.02 10.65 3.98
C PRO A 49 6.90 11.48 2.69
N VAL A 50 6.46 10.85 1.61
CA VAL A 50 6.21 11.50 0.33
C VAL A 50 4.70 11.75 0.23
N ARG A 51 4.31 12.92 -0.28
CA ARG A 51 2.91 13.25 -0.56
C ARG A 51 2.71 13.54 -2.04
N PRO A 52 1.78 12.86 -2.73
CA PRO A 52 1.41 13.24 -4.09
C PRO A 52 0.59 14.53 -4.05
N ILE A 53 0.56 15.27 -5.16
CA ILE A 53 -0.26 16.48 -5.28
C ILE A 53 -1.40 16.22 -6.26
N ALA A 54 -2.64 16.41 -5.82
CA ALA A 54 -3.82 16.18 -6.65
C ALA A 54 -4.11 17.34 -7.60
N GLU A 55 -4.76 17.03 -8.72
CA GLU A 55 -5.13 18.01 -9.74
C GLU A 55 -6.11 19.08 -9.23
N PHE A 56 -6.95 18.75 -8.25
CA PHE A 56 -7.88 19.70 -7.64
C PHE A 56 -7.24 20.62 -6.58
N GLU A 57 -5.96 20.44 -6.27
CA GLU A 57 -5.21 21.35 -5.41
C GLU A 57 -4.79 22.63 -6.17
N PRO A 58 -4.35 23.70 -5.46
CA PRO A 58 -3.94 24.93 -6.12
C PRO A 58 -2.83 24.72 -7.15
N ALA A 59 -3.03 25.27 -8.35
CA ALA A 59 -2.08 25.22 -9.46
C ALA A 59 -1.64 26.62 -9.86
N SER A 60 -0.33 26.85 -9.93
CA SER A 60 0.24 28.12 -10.37
C SER A 60 0.30 28.22 -11.89
N ASP A 61 0.47 27.10 -12.57
CA ASP A 61 0.66 27.03 -14.01
C ASP A 61 -0.08 25.84 -14.65
N VAL A 62 -0.21 25.86 -15.97
CA VAL A 62 -0.65 24.74 -16.80
C VAL A 62 0.30 24.57 -17.98
N LEU A 63 0.73 23.34 -18.20
CA LEU A 63 1.61 22.92 -19.27
C LEU A 63 0.79 22.59 -20.52
N ILE A 64 1.17 23.19 -21.64
CA ILE A 64 0.67 22.88 -22.99
C ILE A 64 1.86 22.77 -23.94
N ARG A 65 1.61 22.32 -25.17
CA ARG A 65 2.65 22.20 -26.20
C ARG A 65 2.22 22.84 -27.51
N TYR A 66 3.16 23.51 -28.20
CA TYR A 66 3.00 24.02 -29.56
C TYR A 66 3.84 23.20 -30.58
N PRO A 67 3.31 22.84 -31.77
CA PRO A 67 1.96 23.09 -32.28
C PRO A 67 0.85 22.48 -31.42
N LEU A 68 -0.26 23.22 -31.31
CA LEU A 68 -1.36 22.91 -30.40
C LEU A 68 -2.16 21.68 -30.86
N GLY A 69 -2.49 20.83 -29.89
CA GLY A 69 -3.59 19.85 -29.99
C GLY A 69 -4.92 20.38 -29.40
N ILE A 70 -4.97 21.64 -28.98
CA ILE A 70 -6.11 22.27 -28.31
C ILE A 70 -6.53 23.56 -29.05
N PRO A 71 -7.79 24.01 -28.92
CA PRO A 71 -8.20 25.29 -29.50
C PRO A 71 -7.46 26.46 -28.82
N ILE A 72 -7.13 27.49 -29.60
CA ILE A 72 -6.57 28.74 -29.07
C ILE A 72 -7.51 29.38 -28.04
N SER A 73 -8.83 29.24 -28.19
CA SER A 73 -9.80 29.72 -27.21
C SER A 73 -9.65 29.06 -25.84
N LEU A 74 -9.18 27.80 -25.76
CA LEU A 74 -8.81 27.19 -24.50
C LEU A 74 -7.56 27.85 -23.92
N VAL A 75 -6.53 28.11 -24.73
CA VAL A 75 -5.31 28.80 -24.27
C VAL A 75 -5.63 30.18 -23.66
N VAL A 76 -6.58 30.92 -24.24
CA VAL A 76 -7.09 32.17 -23.65
C VAL A 76 -7.70 31.94 -22.27
N GLN A 77 -8.56 30.92 -22.13
CA GLN A 77 -9.19 30.61 -20.84
C GLN A 77 -8.18 30.14 -19.78
N LEU A 78 -7.20 29.34 -20.18
CA LEU A 78 -6.10 28.88 -19.33
C LEU A 78 -5.28 30.07 -18.82
N ALA A 79 -4.86 30.98 -19.71
CA ALA A 79 -4.08 32.19 -19.35
C ALA A 79 -4.86 33.18 -18.47
N ASN A 80 -6.20 33.11 -18.46
CA ASN A 80 -7.04 33.89 -17.55
C ASN A 80 -7.28 33.20 -16.19
N THR A 81 -6.78 31.97 -16.01
CA THR A 81 -7.01 31.15 -14.82
C THR A 81 -5.70 30.86 -14.05
N ALA A 82 -4.64 30.53 -14.78
CA ALA A 82 -3.30 30.29 -14.26
C ALA A 82 -2.26 30.81 -15.28
N ASN A 83 -0.98 30.74 -14.94
CA ASN A 83 0.06 30.95 -15.94
C ASN A 83 0.06 29.76 -16.92
N VAL A 84 0.49 29.98 -18.16
CA VAL A 84 0.61 28.95 -19.20
C VAL A 84 2.08 28.77 -19.51
N ILE A 85 2.59 27.55 -19.32
CA ILE A 85 3.91 27.14 -19.80
C ILE A 85 3.72 26.39 -21.12
N CYS A 86 4.28 26.93 -22.20
CA CYS A 86 4.19 26.34 -23.52
C CYS A 86 5.51 25.68 -23.91
N LEU A 87 5.51 24.35 -24.03
CA LEU A 87 6.60 23.60 -24.66
C LEU A 87 6.64 23.93 -26.15
N VAL A 88 7.79 24.35 -26.66
CA VAL A 88 7.94 24.71 -28.07
C VAL A 88 9.37 24.47 -28.56
N SER A 89 9.53 24.12 -29.84
CA SER A 89 10.85 24.12 -30.45
C SER A 89 11.30 25.55 -30.77
N SER A 90 12.61 25.83 -30.73
CA SER A 90 13.13 27.18 -31.00
C SER A 90 12.75 27.72 -32.37
N SER A 91 12.57 26.87 -33.37
CA SER A 91 12.13 27.26 -34.72
C SER A 91 10.64 27.62 -34.80
N GLN A 92 9.81 27.21 -33.83
CA GLN A 92 8.37 27.41 -33.84
C GLN A 92 7.88 28.46 -32.84
N GLN A 93 8.74 28.92 -31.93
CA GLN A 93 8.35 29.87 -30.89
C GLN A 93 7.80 31.18 -31.45
N ALA A 94 8.39 31.74 -32.51
CA ALA A 94 7.87 32.95 -33.15
C ALA A 94 6.45 32.74 -33.73
N SER A 95 6.17 31.56 -34.27
CA SER A 95 4.83 31.19 -34.76
C SER A 95 3.84 31.02 -33.61
N ALA A 96 4.27 30.41 -32.50
CA ALA A 96 3.44 30.28 -31.29
C ALA A 96 3.06 31.66 -30.73
N VAL A 97 4.03 32.56 -30.57
CA VAL A 97 3.80 33.95 -30.12
C VAL A 97 2.83 34.67 -31.04
N SER A 98 3.01 34.55 -32.36
CA SER A 98 2.11 35.16 -33.34
C SER A 98 0.69 34.60 -33.24
N ALA A 99 0.53 33.28 -33.13
CA ALA A 99 -0.76 32.62 -33.00
C ALA A 99 -1.48 33.02 -31.70
N PHE A 100 -0.76 33.05 -30.57
CA PHE A 100 -1.32 33.40 -29.27
C PHE A 100 -1.72 34.88 -29.20
N THR A 101 -0.86 35.77 -29.73
CA THR A 101 -1.16 37.22 -29.79
C THR A 101 -2.39 37.48 -30.65
N ASN A 102 -2.45 36.89 -31.86
CA ASN A 102 -3.60 37.03 -32.75
C ASN A 102 -4.88 36.41 -32.17
N GLY A 103 -4.73 35.37 -31.35
CA GLY A 103 -5.81 34.71 -30.63
C GLY A 103 -6.34 35.45 -29.41
N GLY A 104 -5.70 36.56 -29.00
CA GLY A 104 -6.06 37.31 -27.80
C GLY A 104 -5.66 36.62 -26.48
N VAL A 105 -4.66 35.76 -26.51
CA VAL A 105 -4.09 35.15 -25.28
C VAL A 105 -3.38 36.24 -24.47
N ASN A 106 -3.58 36.24 -23.15
CA ASN A 106 -2.84 37.14 -22.27
C ASN A 106 -1.37 36.73 -22.19
N MET A 107 -0.52 37.37 -23.00
CA MET A 107 0.90 37.03 -23.11
C MET A 107 1.71 37.31 -21.85
N GLU A 108 1.22 38.17 -20.93
CA GLU A 108 1.87 38.37 -19.61
C GLU A 108 1.80 37.12 -18.73
N ARG A 109 0.87 36.22 -19.04
CA ARG A 109 0.65 34.95 -18.36
C ARG A 109 1.25 33.76 -19.10
N VAL A 110 1.95 33.97 -20.22
CA VAL A 110 2.53 32.90 -21.03
C VAL A 110 4.06 32.91 -20.91
N SER A 111 4.63 31.75 -20.61
CA SER A 111 6.06 31.50 -20.71
C SER A 111 6.34 30.32 -21.63
N PHE A 112 7.59 30.20 -22.11
CA PHE A 112 7.99 29.15 -23.05
C PHE A 112 9.16 28.35 -22.48
N ILE A 113 9.09 27.04 -22.66
CA ILE A 113 10.19 26.11 -22.44
C ILE A 113 10.61 25.57 -23.80
N ASN A 114 11.88 25.80 -24.15
CA ASN A 114 12.43 25.33 -25.42
C ASN A 114 12.82 23.85 -25.29
N ALA A 115 11.92 22.97 -25.72
CA ALA A 115 12.11 21.52 -25.68
C ALA A 115 11.73 20.89 -27.02
N ALA A 116 12.53 19.91 -27.46
CA ALA A 116 12.08 19.00 -28.51
C ALA A 116 10.93 18.16 -27.96
N THR A 117 9.88 17.97 -28.75
CA THR A 117 8.70 17.17 -28.40
C THR A 117 8.23 16.43 -29.63
N ASP A 118 7.85 15.18 -29.46
CA ASP A 118 7.27 14.33 -30.51
C ASP A 118 5.76 14.54 -30.61
N SER A 119 5.11 15.02 -29.54
CA SER A 119 3.66 15.17 -29.51
C SER A 119 3.13 16.29 -28.59
N TYR A 120 1.81 16.50 -28.64
CA TYR A 120 1.10 17.46 -27.80
C TYR A 120 0.43 16.84 -26.56
N TRP A 121 0.61 15.54 -26.29
CA TRP A 121 -0.02 14.87 -25.15
C TRP A 121 0.76 15.13 -23.85
N THR A 122 0.84 16.40 -23.44
CA THR A 122 1.60 16.84 -22.24
C THR A 122 1.13 16.17 -20.97
N ARG A 123 -0.11 15.64 -20.93
CA ARG A 123 -0.59 14.81 -19.83
C ARG A 123 0.25 13.56 -19.66
N ASP A 124 0.50 12.86 -20.76
CA ASP A 124 1.01 11.50 -20.74
C ASP A 124 2.49 11.45 -20.34
N TYR A 125 3.29 12.40 -20.86
CA TYR A 125 4.73 12.47 -20.64
C TYR A 125 5.14 13.57 -19.66
N GLY A 126 4.20 14.37 -19.17
CA GLY A 126 4.47 15.51 -18.31
C GLY A 126 5.02 15.09 -16.93
N PRO A 127 5.69 16.00 -16.23
CA PRO A 127 6.20 15.75 -14.87
C PRO A 127 5.05 15.48 -13.88
N TRP A 128 5.22 14.51 -13.00
CA TRP A 128 4.38 14.37 -11.80
C TRP A 128 5.01 15.12 -10.64
N PHE A 129 4.20 15.50 -9.64
CA PHE A 129 4.63 16.41 -8.58
C PHE A 129 4.37 15.87 -7.18
N ILE A 130 5.33 16.10 -6.28
CA ILE A 130 5.28 15.66 -4.88
C ILE A 130 5.78 16.74 -3.94
N TYR A 131 5.43 16.60 -2.66
CA TYR A 131 6.24 17.11 -1.56
C TYR A 131 6.94 15.93 -0.87
N ASP A 132 8.22 16.06 -0.55
CA ASP A 132 8.97 15.03 0.19
C ASP A 132 8.90 15.24 1.70
N GLY A 133 9.56 14.36 2.46
CA GLY A 133 9.57 14.38 3.93
C GLY A 133 10.29 15.56 4.56
N ASN A 134 11.05 16.33 3.77
CA ASN A 134 11.63 17.61 4.20
C ASN A 134 10.68 18.79 3.92
N GLY A 135 9.56 18.55 3.23
CA GLY A 135 8.65 19.58 2.74
C GLY A 135 9.10 20.20 1.41
N ASP A 136 10.06 19.59 0.71
CA ASP A 136 10.57 20.12 -0.55
C ASP A 136 9.69 19.68 -1.73
N TYR A 137 9.41 20.62 -2.63
CA TYR A 137 8.68 20.36 -3.87
C TYR A 137 9.56 19.63 -4.89
N GLY A 138 9.04 18.58 -5.51
CA GLY A 138 9.80 17.74 -6.44
C GLY A 138 9.02 17.32 -7.68
N VAL A 139 9.77 17.05 -8.74
CA VAL A 139 9.31 16.43 -9.99
C VAL A 139 9.65 14.95 -9.95
N VAL A 140 8.67 14.11 -10.24
CA VAL A 140 8.84 12.68 -10.50
C VAL A 140 8.73 12.45 -12.01
N ASP A 141 9.81 11.94 -12.58
CA ASP A 141 9.90 11.47 -13.96
C ASP A 141 9.70 9.95 -14.01
N PHE A 142 9.29 9.43 -15.15
CA PHE A 142 9.03 8.02 -15.40
C PHE A 142 9.37 7.66 -16.85
N VAL A 143 9.44 6.37 -17.15
CA VAL A 143 9.65 5.92 -18.53
C VAL A 143 8.32 6.05 -19.28
N TYR A 144 8.20 7.02 -20.17
CA TYR A 144 7.00 7.20 -20.98
C TYR A 144 6.75 5.97 -21.86
N ASN A 145 5.54 5.43 -21.79
CA ASN A 145 5.16 4.18 -22.42
C ASN A 145 4.96 4.24 -23.96
N ARG A 146 5.56 5.22 -24.65
CA ARG A 146 5.53 5.36 -26.10
C ARG A 146 6.95 5.54 -26.64
N PRO A 147 7.24 5.11 -27.88
CA PRO A 147 8.54 5.31 -28.52
C PRO A 147 8.70 6.77 -28.98
N ARG A 148 8.68 7.69 -28.02
CA ARG A 148 8.72 9.15 -28.18
C ARG A 148 9.82 9.72 -27.28
N PRO A 149 11.08 9.58 -27.69
CA PRO A 149 12.22 9.86 -26.84
C PRO A 149 12.40 11.36 -26.54
N ASN A 150 11.80 12.27 -27.30
CA ASN A 150 11.84 13.69 -26.98
C ASN A 150 10.78 14.03 -25.92
N ASP A 151 9.59 13.44 -26.01
CA ASP A 151 8.55 13.55 -24.99
C ASP A 151 9.02 12.98 -23.65
N ASN A 152 9.64 11.79 -23.66
CA ASN A 152 10.22 11.15 -22.47
C ASN A 152 11.29 11.99 -21.77
N LEU A 153 11.90 12.97 -22.45
CA LEU A 153 12.95 13.83 -21.87
C LEU A 153 12.37 15.11 -21.24
N VAL A 154 11.08 15.41 -21.47
CA VAL A 154 10.48 16.68 -21.05
C VAL A 154 10.51 16.88 -19.53
N PRO A 155 10.19 15.89 -18.66
CA PRO A 155 10.23 16.12 -17.22
C PRO A 155 11.63 16.53 -16.72
N GLN A 156 12.69 15.94 -17.27
CA GLN A 156 14.06 16.32 -16.96
C GLN A 156 14.40 17.75 -17.43
N VAL A 157 14.01 18.11 -18.66
CA VAL A 157 14.19 19.49 -19.17
C VAL A 157 13.43 20.49 -18.31
N PHE A 158 12.20 20.17 -17.95
CA PHE A 158 11.33 20.97 -17.11
C PHE A 158 11.94 21.21 -15.73
N ALA A 159 12.34 20.13 -15.04
CA ALA A 159 12.96 20.22 -13.72
C ALA A 159 14.26 21.05 -13.74
N ASN A 160 15.12 20.83 -14.75
CA ASN A 160 16.35 21.60 -14.90
C ASN A 160 16.09 23.09 -15.15
N GLN A 161 15.18 23.42 -16.08
CA GLN A 161 14.90 24.81 -16.43
C GLN A 161 14.26 25.59 -15.28
N LEU A 162 13.46 24.93 -14.44
CA LEU A 162 12.82 25.53 -13.28
C LEU A 162 13.61 25.33 -11.97
N SER A 163 14.78 24.68 -12.03
CA SER A 163 15.63 24.37 -10.87
C SER A 163 14.86 23.64 -9.75
N LEU A 164 14.14 22.58 -10.12
CA LEU A 164 13.36 21.75 -9.22
C LEU A 164 14.10 20.46 -8.89
N ASN A 165 13.80 19.89 -7.72
CA ASN A 165 14.24 18.54 -7.37
C ASN A 165 13.70 17.53 -8.38
N TYR A 166 14.52 16.58 -8.81
CA TYR A 166 14.19 15.59 -9.83
C TYR A 166 14.38 14.18 -9.29
N PHE A 167 13.37 13.34 -9.48
CA PHE A 167 13.37 11.94 -9.08
C PHE A 167 12.95 11.07 -10.26
N GLY A 168 13.83 10.18 -10.73
CA GLY A 168 13.54 9.26 -11.83
C GLY A 168 12.97 7.94 -11.31
N MET A 169 11.66 7.75 -11.40
CA MET A 169 10.96 6.51 -11.05
C MET A 169 11.00 5.52 -12.21
N ASN A 170 11.80 4.46 -12.10
CA ASN A 170 11.98 3.46 -13.16
C ASN A 170 10.77 2.52 -13.28
N LEU A 171 9.67 3.05 -13.81
CA LEU A 171 8.46 2.34 -14.23
C LEU A 171 8.05 2.88 -15.59
N GLN A 172 7.55 1.99 -16.46
CA GLN A 172 6.83 2.39 -17.65
C GLN A 172 5.46 2.95 -17.26
N GLN A 173 5.19 4.20 -17.61
CA GLN A 173 4.03 4.94 -17.14
C GLN A 173 3.50 5.91 -18.21
N THR A 174 2.30 6.45 -17.94
CA THR A 174 1.66 7.52 -18.69
C THR A 174 0.71 8.29 -17.77
N GLY A 175 0.79 9.62 -17.77
CA GLY A 175 -0.05 10.46 -16.90
C GLY A 175 -1.54 10.37 -17.18
N GLY A 176 -1.98 10.03 -18.41
CA GLY A 176 -3.41 9.81 -18.69
C GLY A 176 -3.99 8.59 -17.97
N ASN A 177 -3.12 7.65 -17.59
CA ASN A 177 -3.49 6.49 -16.78
C ASN A 177 -3.15 6.67 -15.29
N TYR A 178 -3.02 7.90 -14.79
CA TYR A 178 -2.73 8.19 -13.38
C TYR A 178 -3.59 9.34 -12.86
N MET A 179 -4.13 9.16 -11.66
CA MET A 179 -4.73 10.23 -10.87
C MET A 179 -4.54 9.94 -9.38
N CYS A 180 -4.44 10.98 -8.55
CA CYS A 180 -4.30 10.84 -7.10
C CYS A 180 -5.25 11.74 -6.32
N ASP A 181 -5.42 11.43 -5.03
CA ASP A 181 -6.28 12.17 -4.09
C ASP A 181 -5.53 13.26 -3.30
N GLY A 182 -4.21 13.38 -3.50
CA GLY A 182 -3.36 14.32 -2.78
C GLY A 182 -3.05 13.91 -1.34
N ILE A 183 -3.42 12.71 -0.91
CA ILE A 183 -3.18 12.24 0.47
C ILE A 183 -2.28 11.02 0.42
N ASN A 184 -2.81 9.89 -0.07
CA ASN A 184 -2.08 8.63 -0.13
C ASN A 184 -2.69 7.63 -1.14
N SER A 185 -3.75 8.01 -1.86
CA SER A 185 -4.39 7.15 -2.84
C SER A 185 -4.05 7.58 -4.25
N ALA A 186 -3.88 6.59 -5.12
CA ALA A 186 -3.84 6.79 -6.56
C ALA A 186 -4.64 5.71 -7.27
N ALA A 187 -5.10 6.02 -8.48
CA ALA A 187 -5.76 5.08 -9.35
C ALA A 187 -5.13 5.06 -10.74
N GLN A 188 -4.95 3.85 -11.26
CA GLN A 188 -4.49 3.53 -12.62
C GLN A 188 -5.29 2.33 -13.13
N THR A 189 -5.36 2.06 -14.43
CA THR A 189 -5.85 0.76 -14.90
C THR A 189 -4.79 -0.33 -14.74
N THR A 190 -5.18 -1.60 -14.90
CA THR A 190 -4.26 -2.75 -14.91
C THR A 190 -3.15 -2.67 -15.97
N LEU A 191 -3.24 -1.73 -16.94
CA LEU A 191 -2.17 -1.41 -17.90
C LEU A 191 -0.81 -1.18 -17.21
N VAL A 192 -0.81 -0.52 -16.04
CA VAL A 192 0.43 -0.25 -15.28
C VAL A 192 1.16 -1.54 -14.91
N TYR A 193 0.44 -2.63 -14.66
CA TYR A 193 1.05 -3.92 -14.37
C TYR A 193 1.50 -4.62 -15.65
N THR A 194 0.66 -4.61 -16.70
CA THR A 194 0.99 -5.30 -17.95
C THR A 194 2.22 -4.69 -18.64
N GLU A 195 2.38 -3.38 -18.61
CA GLU A 195 3.55 -2.68 -19.19
C GLU A 195 4.82 -2.82 -18.33
N ASN A 196 4.68 -3.22 -17.06
CA ASN A 196 5.81 -3.43 -16.13
C ASN A 196 6.02 -4.92 -15.80
N GLY A 197 5.84 -5.79 -16.81
CA GLY A 197 6.13 -7.22 -16.72
C GLY A 197 5.24 -8.00 -15.74
N ASN A 198 4.05 -7.49 -15.44
CA ASN A 198 3.12 -8.00 -14.43
C ASN A 198 3.71 -8.07 -13.01
N ASN A 199 4.74 -7.27 -12.72
CA ASN A 199 5.38 -7.23 -11.40
C ASN A 199 4.70 -6.23 -10.47
N GLN A 200 3.53 -6.59 -9.95
CA GLN A 200 2.74 -5.73 -9.06
C GLN A 200 3.52 -5.28 -7.82
N ALA A 201 4.32 -6.16 -7.21
CA ALA A 201 5.11 -5.83 -6.02
C ALA A 201 6.11 -4.69 -6.29
N ASN A 202 6.82 -4.74 -7.43
CA ASN A 202 7.75 -3.67 -7.82
C ASN A 202 7.01 -2.37 -8.13
N VAL A 203 5.91 -2.44 -8.89
CA VAL A 203 5.09 -1.25 -9.20
C VAL A 203 4.62 -0.61 -7.89
N ASN A 204 3.98 -1.37 -7.01
CA ASN A 204 3.44 -0.85 -5.75
C ASN A 204 4.55 -0.27 -4.86
N THR A 205 5.71 -0.93 -4.79
CA THR A 205 6.86 -0.43 -4.03
C THR A 205 7.36 0.91 -4.57
N LYS A 206 7.49 1.04 -5.90
CA LYS A 206 7.93 2.30 -6.53
C LYS A 206 6.88 3.41 -6.40
N MET A 207 5.60 3.11 -6.60
CA MET A 207 4.51 4.08 -6.38
C MET A 207 4.49 4.57 -4.92
N GLN A 208 4.75 3.69 -3.95
CA GLN A 208 4.88 4.09 -2.55
C GLN A 208 6.13 4.96 -2.31
N GLN A 209 7.30 4.53 -2.78
CA GLN A 209 8.58 5.20 -2.52
C GLN A 209 8.70 6.57 -3.20
N TYR A 210 8.16 6.73 -4.41
CA TYR A 210 8.32 7.95 -5.21
C TYR A 210 7.13 8.90 -5.09
N LEU A 211 5.94 8.41 -4.77
CA LEU A 211 4.71 9.19 -4.77
C LEU A 211 3.92 9.09 -3.47
N GLY A 212 4.37 8.29 -2.49
CA GLY A 212 3.68 8.15 -1.20
C GLY A 212 2.40 7.32 -1.24
N ILE A 213 2.15 6.58 -2.32
CA ILE A 213 0.89 5.85 -2.50
C ILE A 213 0.87 4.60 -1.63
N THR A 214 -0.05 4.56 -0.67
CA THR A 214 -0.31 3.38 0.18
C THR A 214 -1.68 2.76 -0.07
N ASN A 215 -2.62 3.52 -0.65
CA ASN A 215 -3.92 3.03 -1.09
C ASN A 215 -3.98 3.02 -2.63
N TYR A 216 -3.53 1.92 -3.24
CA TYR A 216 -3.37 1.86 -4.69
C TYR A 216 -4.52 1.10 -5.38
N LEU A 217 -5.37 1.84 -6.09
CA LEU A 217 -6.59 1.34 -6.74
C LEU A 217 -6.32 1.02 -8.21
N VAL A 218 -6.21 -0.27 -8.56
CA VAL A 218 -5.83 -0.68 -9.93
C VAL A 218 -6.89 -1.59 -10.58
N PRO A 219 -8.07 -1.05 -10.95
CA PRO A 219 -9.11 -1.82 -11.62
C PRO A 219 -8.77 -2.13 -13.09
N ASP A 220 -9.49 -3.08 -13.68
CA ASP A 220 -9.46 -3.30 -15.13
C ASP A 220 -10.06 -2.10 -15.88
N ASP A 221 -9.56 -1.83 -17.08
CA ASP A 221 -10.13 -0.80 -17.95
C ASP A 221 -11.55 -1.23 -18.43
N PRO A 222 -12.60 -0.43 -18.17
CA PRO A 222 -13.96 -0.76 -18.57
C PRO A 222 -14.31 -0.28 -19.99
N ASN A 223 -13.40 0.40 -20.70
CA ASN A 223 -13.66 0.99 -22.01
C ASN A 223 -13.44 0.01 -23.16
N ASN A 224 -12.59 -1.01 -22.97
CA ASN A 224 -12.22 -1.97 -24.01
C ASN A 224 -11.72 -1.23 -25.28
N THR A 225 -10.81 -0.28 -25.05
CA THR A 225 -10.14 0.50 -26.11
C THR A 225 -8.64 0.26 -26.02
N TYR A 226 -7.92 0.56 -27.11
CA TYR A 226 -6.47 0.30 -27.16
C TYR A 226 -5.65 1.11 -26.14
N ILE A 227 -6.20 2.21 -25.61
CA ILE A 227 -5.42 3.16 -24.81
C ILE A 227 -5.37 2.80 -23.32
N GLU A 228 -6.44 2.18 -22.80
CA GLU A 228 -6.57 1.75 -21.39
C GLU A 228 -6.23 2.82 -20.34
N HIS A 229 -6.45 4.10 -20.65
CA HIS A 229 -6.21 5.22 -19.73
C HIS A 229 -7.41 5.47 -18.82
N ILE A 230 -7.16 5.64 -17.51
CA ILE A 230 -8.20 5.93 -16.52
C ILE A 230 -8.96 7.24 -16.79
N ASP A 231 -8.30 8.26 -17.31
CA ASP A 231 -8.91 9.57 -17.60
C ASP A 231 -9.99 9.54 -18.70
N CYS A 232 -10.06 8.44 -19.45
CA CYS A 232 -11.08 8.20 -20.49
C CYS A 232 -12.41 7.69 -19.91
N TRP A 233 -12.47 7.37 -18.61
CA TRP A 233 -13.69 6.86 -17.99
C TRP A 233 -13.89 7.22 -16.52
N ALA A 234 -12.86 7.70 -15.81
CA ALA A 234 -12.97 8.18 -14.45
C ALA A 234 -12.10 9.42 -14.16
N LYS A 235 -12.45 10.15 -13.10
CA LYS A 235 -11.67 11.31 -12.62
C LYS A 235 -11.90 11.57 -11.13
N PHE A 236 -10.84 11.67 -10.32
CA PHE A 236 -10.97 12.19 -8.96
C PHE A 236 -11.31 13.68 -8.99
N LEU A 237 -12.30 14.08 -8.19
CA LEU A 237 -12.80 15.47 -8.12
C LEU A 237 -12.49 16.12 -6.77
N ALA A 238 -12.26 15.29 -5.76
CA ALA A 238 -11.87 15.62 -4.39
C ALA A 238 -11.40 14.32 -3.72
N PRO A 239 -10.82 14.35 -2.51
CA PRO A 239 -10.32 13.14 -1.87
C PRO A 239 -11.36 12.03 -1.72
N ASP A 240 -12.63 12.36 -1.55
CA ASP A 240 -13.73 11.42 -1.39
C ASP A 240 -14.69 11.35 -2.60
N LYS A 241 -14.38 12.03 -3.71
CA LYS A 241 -15.26 12.10 -4.90
C LYS A 241 -14.58 11.60 -6.16
N ILE A 242 -15.28 10.76 -6.90
CA ILE A 242 -14.85 10.30 -8.21
C ILE A 242 -16.00 10.41 -9.22
N MET A 243 -15.72 10.95 -10.41
CA MET A 243 -16.61 10.85 -11.56
C MET A 243 -16.33 9.57 -12.32
N ILE A 244 -17.36 8.85 -12.73
CA ILE A 244 -17.25 7.65 -13.58
C ILE A 244 -18.27 7.76 -14.71
N ARG A 245 -17.85 7.45 -15.95
CA ARG A 245 -18.77 7.48 -17.10
C ARG A 245 -19.96 6.51 -16.91
N SER A 246 -21.02 6.74 -17.66
CA SER A 246 -22.22 5.89 -17.67
C SER A 246 -22.79 5.86 -19.07
N VAL A 247 -23.36 4.73 -19.45
CA VAL A 247 -23.83 4.44 -20.82
C VAL A 247 -25.21 3.79 -20.75
N PRO A 248 -26.01 3.80 -21.84
CA PRO A 248 -27.26 3.06 -21.87
C PRO A 248 -27.03 1.55 -21.67
N THR A 249 -28.03 0.85 -21.14
CA THR A 249 -28.00 -0.61 -20.89
C THR A 249 -27.73 -1.45 -22.15
N THR A 250 -27.97 -0.89 -23.33
CA THR A 250 -27.69 -1.51 -24.62
C THR A 250 -26.25 -1.36 -25.10
N HIS A 251 -25.43 -0.54 -24.43
CA HIS A 251 -24.03 -0.32 -24.77
C HIS A 251 -23.20 -1.54 -24.38
N SER A 252 -22.26 -1.96 -25.23
CA SER A 252 -21.49 -3.20 -25.03
C SER A 252 -20.62 -3.18 -23.77
N GLN A 253 -20.16 -2.00 -23.34
CA GLN A 253 -19.38 -1.82 -22.10
C GLN A 253 -20.24 -1.57 -20.84
N TYR A 254 -21.58 -1.60 -20.92
CA TYR A 254 -22.45 -1.23 -19.78
C TYR A 254 -22.07 -1.94 -18.46
N ASN A 255 -21.98 -3.28 -18.49
CA ASN A 255 -21.67 -4.05 -17.29
C ASN A 255 -20.28 -3.73 -16.72
N ALA A 256 -19.27 -3.55 -17.57
CA ALA A 256 -17.91 -3.25 -17.12
C ALA A 256 -17.83 -1.88 -16.43
N ILE A 257 -18.54 -0.89 -16.98
CA ILE A 257 -18.61 0.47 -16.43
C ILE A 257 -19.39 0.48 -15.10
N GLU A 258 -20.50 -0.25 -14.99
CA GLU A 258 -21.23 -0.37 -13.73
C GLU A 258 -20.42 -1.11 -12.66
N ASN A 259 -19.65 -2.13 -13.05
CA ASN A 259 -18.72 -2.82 -12.15
C ASN A 259 -17.60 -1.88 -11.66
N ALA A 260 -17.04 -1.03 -12.53
CA ALA A 260 -16.06 -0.04 -12.13
C ALA A 260 -16.67 1.00 -11.15
N ALA A 261 -17.91 1.43 -11.38
CA ALA A 261 -18.60 2.31 -10.46
C ALA A 261 -18.86 1.66 -9.09
N ALA A 262 -19.29 0.40 -9.08
CA ALA A 262 -19.49 -0.36 -7.85
C ALA A 262 -18.17 -0.62 -7.12
N TYR A 263 -17.07 -0.84 -7.85
CA TYR A 263 -15.73 -0.99 -7.30
C TYR A 263 -15.36 0.23 -6.46
N PHE A 264 -15.39 1.45 -7.02
CA PHE A 264 -15.05 2.64 -6.25
C PHE A 264 -16.04 2.92 -5.12
N ALA A 265 -17.34 2.70 -5.33
CA ALA A 265 -18.36 2.88 -4.28
C ALA A 265 -18.19 1.94 -3.08
N ALA A 266 -17.47 0.82 -3.24
CA ALA A 266 -17.18 -0.13 -2.18
C ALA A 266 -15.81 0.08 -1.51
N HIS A 267 -14.94 0.92 -2.08
CA HIS A 267 -13.60 1.19 -1.55
C HIS A 267 -13.58 2.48 -0.73
N ASN A 268 -12.82 2.46 0.36
CA ASN A 268 -12.61 3.66 1.18
C ASN A 268 -11.67 4.65 0.47
N CYS A 269 -12.01 5.93 0.56
CA CYS A 269 -11.10 7.03 0.27
C CYS A 269 -10.07 7.19 1.39
N ALA A 270 -9.08 8.07 1.21
CA ALA A 270 -8.04 8.34 2.20
C ALA A 270 -8.57 8.83 3.57
N TRP A 271 -9.82 9.30 3.64
CA TRP A 271 -10.47 9.68 4.89
C TRP A 271 -11.16 8.52 5.64
N GLY A 272 -11.07 7.29 5.12
CA GLY A 272 -11.50 6.08 5.85
C GLY A 272 -12.95 5.66 5.61
N TYR A 273 -13.67 6.31 4.70
CA TYR A 273 -15.04 5.95 4.31
C TYR A 273 -15.21 5.83 2.79
N PRO A 274 -16.26 5.17 2.27
CA PRO A 274 -16.40 4.88 0.84
C PRO A 274 -16.46 6.11 -0.06
N TYR A 275 -15.94 6.01 -1.28
CA TYR A 275 -16.01 7.10 -2.27
C TYR A 275 -17.46 7.47 -2.63
N ARG A 276 -17.73 8.77 -2.76
CA ARG A 276 -18.92 9.30 -3.42
C ARG A 276 -18.72 9.24 -4.94
N VAL A 277 -19.41 8.28 -5.57
CA VAL A 277 -19.36 8.08 -7.02
C VAL A 277 -20.40 8.95 -7.73
N TYR A 278 -19.93 9.87 -8.56
CA TYR A 278 -20.74 10.67 -9.47
C TYR A 278 -20.71 10.09 -10.87
N ARG A 279 -21.83 10.19 -11.61
CA ARG A 279 -21.96 9.61 -12.96
C ARG A 279 -22.11 10.69 -14.02
N VAL A 280 -21.46 10.50 -15.17
CA VAL A 280 -21.63 11.34 -16.36
C VAL A 280 -22.08 10.50 -17.54
N TYR A 281 -23.16 10.90 -18.23
CA TYR A 281 -23.78 10.11 -19.29
C TYR A 281 -23.10 10.34 -20.63
N THR A 282 -22.54 9.28 -21.22
CA THR A 282 -21.72 9.29 -22.45
C THR A 282 -22.25 8.25 -23.46
N PRO A 283 -23.52 8.35 -23.93
CA PRO A 283 -24.15 7.30 -24.72
C PRO A 283 -23.48 7.04 -26.07
N SER A 284 -22.69 7.99 -26.57
CA SER A 284 -21.91 7.89 -27.81
C SER A 284 -20.39 7.95 -27.54
N ASN A 285 -19.96 7.56 -26.33
CA ASN A 285 -18.57 7.63 -25.88
C ASN A 285 -17.97 9.04 -25.88
N GLU A 286 -18.78 10.06 -25.60
CA GLU A 286 -18.28 11.42 -25.44
C GLU A 286 -17.24 11.50 -24.30
N PRO A 287 -16.10 12.20 -24.47
CA PRO A 287 -14.98 12.16 -23.52
C PRO A 287 -15.16 13.09 -22.31
N TYR A 288 -16.36 13.18 -21.74
CA TYR A 288 -16.66 14.16 -20.69
C TYR A 288 -15.80 14.01 -19.43
N THR A 289 -15.33 12.79 -19.11
CA THR A 289 -14.41 12.56 -17.97
C THR A 289 -13.02 13.12 -18.21
N ASN A 290 -12.62 13.29 -19.48
CA ASN A 290 -11.32 13.78 -19.91
C ASN A 290 -11.24 15.32 -19.80
N SER A 291 -11.62 15.83 -18.63
CA SER A 291 -11.65 17.24 -18.24
C SER A 291 -10.40 17.62 -17.45
N LEU A 292 -10.11 18.93 -17.40
CA LEU A 292 -9.06 19.52 -16.57
C LEU A 292 -9.69 20.30 -15.42
N ILE A 293 -9.27 20.01 -14.19
CA ILE A 293 -9.53 20.85 -13.02
C ILE A 293 -8.34 21.81 -12.89
N LEU A 294 -8.62 23.11 -12.82
CA LEU A 294 -7.58 24.12 -12.67
C LEU A 294 -8.09 25.23 -11.74
N ASN A 295 -7.58 25.24 -10.51
CA ASN A 295 -8.06 26.12 -9.44
C ASN A 295 -9.58 26.00 -9.28
N LYS A 296 -10.35 27.10 -9.29
CA LYS A 296 -11.82 27.07 -9.15
C LYS A 296 -12.58 26.86 -10.47
N LYS A 297 -11.93 26.29 -11.50
CA LYS A 297 -12.55 26.00 -12.80
C LYS A 297 -12.42 24.53 -13.19
N VAL A 298 -13.40 24.05 -13.95
CA VAL A 298 -13.36 22.72 -14.60
C VAL A 298 -13.62 22.90 -16.08
N PHE A 299 -12.66 22.53 -16.91
CA PHE A 299 -12.75 22.57 -18.37
C PHE A 299 -13.14 21.19 -18.89
N VAL A 300 -14.36 21.06 -19.38
CA VAL A 300 -14.93 19.79 -19.86
C VAL A 300 -14.96 19.79 -21.40
N PRO A 301 -14.37 18.80 -22.08
CA PRO A 301 -14.47 18.71 -23.53
C PRO A 301 -15.92 18.45 -23.93
N ILE A 302 -16.44 19.25 -24.87
CA ILE A 302 -17.80 19.09 -25.40
C ILE A 302 -17.74 18.83 -26.92
N VAL A 303 -18.69 18.02 -27.41
CA VAL A 303 -18.69 17.55 -28.81
C VAL A 303 -19.75 18.24 -29.67
N GLY A 304 -20.59 19.11 -29.09
CA GLY A 304 -21.70 19.78 -29.77
C GLY A 304 -22.98 18.94 -29.80
N GLY A 305 -23.13 18.00 -28.86
CA GLY A 305 -24.23 17.05 -28.79
C GLY A 305 -25.30 17.41 -27.75
N SER A 306 -26.42 16.68 -27.74
CA SER A 306 -27.51 16.91 -26.78
C SER A 306 -27.13 16.61 -25.32
N ASN A 307 -26.06 15.84 -25.09
CA ASN A 307 -25.63 15.42 -23.76
C ASN A 307 -24.65 16.41 -23.10
N ASP A 308 -24.10 17.37 -23.84
CA ASP A 308 -23.07 18.30 -23.35
C ASP A 308 -23.55 19.03 -22.08
N ASN A 309 -24.75 19.62 -22.12
CA ASN A 309 -25.30 20.37 -20.98
C ASN A 309 -25.55 19.49 -19.75
N ALA A 310 -25.99 18.25 -19.95
CA ALA A 310 -26.20 17.30 -18.86
C ALA A 310 -24.86 16.89 -18.23
N ALA A 311 -23.81 16.72 -19.04
CA ALA A 311 -22.47 16.43 -18.55
C ALA A 311 -21.88 17.59 -17.74
N LEU A 312 -22.00 18.82 -18.23
CA LEU A 312 -21.60 20.01 -17.47
C LEU A 312 -22.37 20.11 -16.14
N GLN A 313 -23.66 19.76 -16.13
CA GLN A 313 -24.45 19.76 -14.90
C GLN A 313 -24.00 18.67 -13.92
N ALA A 314 -23.58 17.50 -14.39
CA ALA A 314 -23.02 16.46 -13.53
C ALA A 314 -21.79 16.95 -12.76
N TYR A 315 -20.89 17.67 -13.43
CA TYR A 315 -19.75 18.33 -12.78
C TYR A 315 -20.18 19.41 -11.79
N ARG A 316 -21.16 20.27 -12.12
CA ARG A 316 -21.65 21.30 -11.18
C ARG A 316 -22.25 20.70 -9.91
N ASN A 317 -22.93 19.57 -10.03
CA ASN A 317 -23.47 18.84 -8.88
C ASN A 317 -22.35 18.21 -8.03
N ALA A 318 -21.30 17.70 -8.69
CA ALA A 318 -20.19 17.03 -8.02
C ALA A 318 -19.19 18.01 -7.38
N MET A 319 -19.01 19.18 -7.97
CA MET A 319 -18.01 20.18 -7.58
C MET A 319 -18.67 21.55 -7.33
N PRO A 320 -19.51 21.68 -6.29
CA PRO A 320 -20.21 22.93 -6.04
C PRO A 320 -19.22 24.07 -5.75
N GLY A 321 -19.47 25.24 -6.34
CA GLY A 321 -18.59 26.41 -6.23
C GLY A 321 -17.50 26.49 -7.31
N TYR A 322 -17.32 25.45 -8.13
CA TYR A 322 -16.46 25.52 -9.30
C TYR A 322 -17.20 26.10 -10.51
N GLU A 323 -16.49 26.89 -11.32
CA GLU A 323 -16.95 27.32 -12.62
C GLU A 323 -16.72 26.20 -13.66
N VAL A 324 -17.81 25.56 -14.10
CA VAL A 324 -17.74 24.46 -15.08
C VAL A 324 -17.97 24.99 -16.49
N LEU A 325 -16.95 24.85 -17.34
CA LEU A 325 -16.84 25.41 -18.69
C LEU A 325 -16.76 24.30 -19.73
N GLY A 326 -17.63 24.35 -20.73
CA GLY A 326 -17.56 23.46 -21.90
C GLY A 326 -16.56 23.98 -22.93
N VAL A 327 -15.68 23.12 -23.43
CA VAL A 327 -14.66 23.46 -24.42
C VAL A 327 -14.90 22.69 -25.71
N SER A 328 -15.29 23.41 -26.76
CA SER A 328 -15.52 22.82 -28.07
C SER A 328 -14.23 22.36 -28.74
N GLN A 329 -14.33 21.27 -29.49
CA GLN A 329 -13.26 20.72 -30.32
C GLN A 329 -12.87 21.63 -31.49
N THR A 330 -11.68 21.38 -32.05
CA THR A 330 -11.27 21.96 -33.35
C THR A 330 -11.41 20.94 -34.46
N SER A 331 -11.65 21.37 -35.70
CA SER A 331 -11.70 20.46 -36.85
C SER A 331 -10.35 19.81 -37.17
N SER A 332 -9.24 20.47 -36.83
CA SER A 332 -7.87 19.97 -37.06
C SER A 332 -7.40 18.96 -36.02
N ALA A 333 -7.97 19.01 -34.82
CA ALA A 333 -7.67 18.14 -33.70
C ALA A 333 -8.96 17.93 -32.89
N PRO A 334 -9.89 17.07 -33.38
CA PRO A 334 -11.16 16.83 -32.70
C PRO A 334 -10.94 16.15 -31.34
N TRP A 335 -11.97 16.16 -30.50
CA TRP A 335 -11.99 15.36 -29.28
C TRP A 335 -12.42 13.94 -29.63
N GLU A 336 -11.72 12.96 -29.07
CA GLU A 336 -12.03 11.55 -29.21
C GLU A 336 -12.28 10.92 -27.84
N SER A 337 -12.98 9.79 -27.81
CA SER A 337 -13.27 9.05 -26.58
C SER A 337 -12.00 8.60 -25.83
N THR A 338 -10.87 8.53 -26.53
CA THR A 338 -9.56 8.11 -26.03
C THR A 338 -8.52 9.24 -26.01
N ASP A 339 -8.90 10.47 -26.41
CA ASP A 339 -7.99 11.61 -26.45
C ASP A 339 -8.78 12.92 -26.55
N ALA A 340 -8.83 13.70 -25.47
CA ALA A 340 -9.49 14.99 -25.47
C ALA A 340 -8.71 16.05 -24.67
N LEU A 341 -9.40 16.86 -23.88
CA LEU A 341 -8.81 18.05 -23.27
C LEU A 341 -7.74 17.66 -22.24
N HIS A 342 -8.06 16.75 -21.34
CA HIS A 342 -7.15 16.34 -20.26
C HIS A 342 -5.85 15.75 -20.80
N CYS A 343 -5.91 14.92 -21.85
CA CYS A 343 -4.72 14.30 -22.47
C CYS A 343 -3.73 15.34 -23.04
N ARG A 344 -4.19 16.56 -23.31
CA ARG A 344 -3.43 17.61 -24.03
C ARG A 344 -3.05 18.80 -23.13
N THR A 345 -3.22 18.64 -21.82
CA THR A 345 -2.89 19.63 -20.78
C THR A 345 -2.32 18.94 -19.55
N HIS A 346 -1.45 19.60 -18.79
CA HIS A 346 -1.01 19.10 -17.49
C HIS A 346 -0.95 20.26 -16.49
N GLU A 347 -1.66 20.17 -15.38
CA GLU A 347 -1.55 21.13 -14.28
C GLU A 347 -0.14 21.12 -13.68
N ILE A 348 0.32 22.27 -13.21
CA ILE A 348 1.55 22.41 -12.44
C ILE A 348 1.13 22.99 -11.08
N PRO A 349 1.21 22.19 -10.01
CA PRO A 349 0.79 22.63 -8.69
C PRO A 349 1.59 23.83 -8.19
N ASP A 350 0.94 24.68 -7.39
CA ASP A 350 1.60 25.79 -6.73
C ASP A 350 2.58 25.27 -5.67
N LYS A 351 3.88 25.33 -5.97
CA LYS A 351 4.95 24.93 -5.05
C LYS A 351 4.99 25.72 -3.73
N ASN A 352 4.26 26.84 -3.65
CA ASN A 352 4.16 27.68 -2.47
C ASN A 352 2.77 27.61 -1.82
N MET A 353 1.95 26.60 -2.15
CA MET A 353 0.57 26.49 -1.68
C MET A 353 0.44 26.51 -0.16
N LEU A 354 -0.71 26.97 0.32
CA LEU A 354 -1.13 26.78 1.69
C LEU A 354 -1.89 25.45 1.79
N GLN A 355 -1.33 24.51 2.53
CA GLN A 355 -1.88 23.17 2.68
C GLN A 355 -2.55 23.01 4.06
N ILE A 356 -3.73 22.37 4.06
CA ILE A 356 -4.44 21.94 5.27
C ILE A 356 -4.64 20.42 5.18
N VAL A 357 -4.05 19.68 6.11
CA VAL A 357 -4.21 18.22 6.24
C VAL A 357 -5.07 17.92 7.45
N HIS A 358 -6.15 17.17 7.23
CA HIS A 358 -7.11 16.81 8.27
C HIS A 358 -7.84 15.52 7.90
N THR A 359 -7.92 14.59 8.86
CA THR A 359 -8.80 13.42 8.81
C THR A 359 -10.15 13.79 9.41
N PRO A 360 -11.23 13.79 8.62
CA PRO A 360 -12.51 14.28 9.09
C PRO A 360 -13.24 13.31 10.00
N TRP A 361 -14.01 13.86 10.93
CA TRP A 361 -15.10 13.14 11.58
C TRP A 361 -16.21 12.88 10.57
N HIS A 362 -16.75 11.66 10.56
CA HIS A 362 -17.78 11.25 9.63
C HIS A 362 -18.76 10.26 10.27
N GLY A 363 -19.92 10.06 9.63
CA GLY A 363 -20.89 9.05 10.07
C GLY A 363 -21.51 9.37 11.41
N ILE A 364 -21.58 8.38 12.30
CA ILE A 364 -22.14 8.51 13.65
C ILE A 364 -20.99 8.73 14.64
N VAL A 365 -21.10 9.79 15.45
CA VAL A 365 -20.19 10.08 16.56
C VAL A 365 -20.94 9.96 17.89
N PRO A 366 -20.43 9.21 18.87
CA PRO A 366 -21.04 9.07 20.19
C PRO A 366 -21.18 10.40 20.95
N SER A 367 -22.30 10.56 21.66
CA SER A 367 -22.58 11.79 22.44
C SER A 367 -21.58 12.09 23.57
N ALA A 368 -20.84 11.09 24.06
CA ALA A 368 -19.80 11.27 25.08
C ALA A 368 -18.41 11.61 24.49
N THR A 369 -18.26 11.61 23.15
CA THR A 369 -16.98 11.83 22.49
C THR A 369 -16.48 13.25 22.74
N ASN A 370 -15.23 13.37 23.20
CA ASN A 370 -14.52 14.65 23.19
C ASN A 370 -14.12 14.98 21.74
N LEU A 371 -14.90 15.86 21.09
CA LEU A 371 -14.73 16.21 19.68
C LEU A 371 -13.54 17.15 19.49
N VAL A 372 -12.36 16.55 19.38
CA VAL A 372 -11.12 17.25 19.06
C VAL A 372 -10.93 17.28 17.54
N ILE A 373 -10.67 18.47 16.99
CA ILE A 373 -10.31 18.69 15.60
C ILE A 373 -8.82 18.99 15.55
N ASN A 374 -8.03 18.00 15.13
CA ASN A 374 -6.60 18.17 14.87
C ASN A 374 -6.36 18.35 13.38
N THR A 375 -5.47 19.28 13.03
CA THR A 375 -5.09 19.53 11.64
C THR A 375 -3.64 19.98 11.55
N GLU A 376 -2.96 19.57 10.49
CA GLU A 376 -1.66 20.12 10.11
C GLU A 376 -1.87 21.22 9.06
N ILE A 377 -1.26 22.38 9.27
CA ILE A 377 -1.32 23.51 8.35
C ILE A 377 0.10 23.93 7.99
N THR A 378 0.43 23.82 6.71
CA THR A 378 1.76 24.10 6.18
C THR A 378 1.68 25.14 5.08
N ALA A 379 2.30 26.31 5.31
CA ALA A 379 2.50 27.33 4.31
C ALA A 379 3.81 27.04 3.56
N HIS A 380 3.74 26.37 2.40
CA HIS A 380 4.93 26.05 1.59
C HIS A 380 5.63 27.30 1.06
N SER A 381 4.92 28.44 1.03
CA SER A 381 5.50 29.77 0.80
C SER A 381 6.56 30.19 1.83
N GLY A 382 6.60 29.52 2.99
CA GLY A 382 7.41 29.92 4.15
C GLY A 382 6.89 31.16 4.89
N MET A 383 5.76 31.72 4.44
CA MET A 383 5.18 32.91 5.06
C MET A 383 4.39 32.55 6.34
N PRO A 384 4.36 33.44 7.35
CA PRO A 384 3.59 33.19 8.56
C PRO A 384 2.08 33.06 8.30
N LEU A 385 1.41 32.23 9.09
CA LEU A 385 -0.05 32.11 9.10
C LEU A 385 -0.71 33.29 9.83
N TYR A 386 -1.90 33.68 9.40
CA TYR A 386 -2.73 34.66 10.11
C TYR A 386 -3.51 33.98 11.23
N SER A 387 -3.20 34.30 12.49
CA SER A 387 -3.83 33.66 13.65
C SER A 387 -5.35 33.86 13.73
N ASP A 388 -5.88 34.96 13.21
CA ASP A 388 -7.31 35.26 13.13
C ASP A 388 -8.03 34.54 11.96
N SER A 389 -7.26 33.87 11.11
CA SER A 389 -7.74 33.12 9.95
C SER A 389 -7.54 31.61 10.11
N LEU A 390 -7.11 31.14 11.28
CA LEU A 390 -7.02 29.71 11.62
C LEU A 390 -8.25 29.30 12.44
N PHE A 391 -9.25 28.70 11.79
CA PHE A 391 -10.46 28.28 12.49
C PHE A 391 -11.14 27.07 11.84
N VAL A 392 -11.85 26.33 12.68
CA VAL A 392 -12.90 25.41 12.25
C VAL A 392 -14.21 26.20 12.18
N CYS A 393 -14.82 26.24 11.00
CA CYS A 393 -16.16 26.78 10.86
C CYS A 393 -17.16 25.64 10.88
N TYR A 394 -18.13 25.68 11.81
CA TYR A 394 -19.08 24.59 12.02
C TYR A 394 -20.52 25.09 12.15
N GLN A 395 -21.47 24.22 11.84
CA GLN A 395 -22.90 24.46 11.93
C GLN A 395 -23.56 23.25 12.59
N VAL A 396 -24.40 23.51 13.60
CA VAL A 396 -25.25 22.50 14.23
C VAL A 396 -26.63 22.54 13.57
N ASN A 397 -27.10 21.41 13.07
CA ASN A 397 -28.38 21.25 12.36
C ASN A 397 -28.53 22.28 11.22
N SER A 398 -29.58 23.10 11.26
CA SER A 398 -29.81 24.22 10.31
C SER A 398 -29.56 25.58 10.98
N GLY A 399 -28.72 25.60 12.03
CA GLY A 399 -28.37 26.81 12.76
C GLY A 399 -27.44 27.75 11.98
N ILE A 400 -26.88 28.74 12.67
CA ILE A 400 -25.89 29.64 12.07
C ILE A 400 -24.50 29.00 12.06
N TRP A 401 -23.67 29.38 11.10
CA TRP A 401 -22.25 29.03 11.09
C TRP A 401 -21.51 29.74 12.22
N GLN A 402 -20.73 28.99 12.98
CA GLN A 402 -19.91 29.42 14.10
C GLN A 402 -18.44 29.18 13.78
N ARG A 403 -17.54 29.83 14.50
CA ARG A 403 -16.09 29.62 14.39
C ARG A 403 -15.52 29.16 15.71
N SER A 404 -14.71 28.12 15.67
CA SER A 404 -13.80 27.73 16.75
C SER A 404 -12.37 27.96 16.29
N TYR A 405 -11.65 28.86 16.94
CA TYR A 405 -10.28 29.19 16.55
C TYR A 405 -9.32 28.07 16.92
N LEU A 406 -8.43 27.77 15.98
CA LEU A 406 -7.38 26.79 16.13
C LEU A 406 -6.25 27.32 17.01
N GLN A 407 -5.79 26.48 17.94
CA GLN A 407 -4.65 26.76 18.81
C GLN A 407 -3.45 25.93 18.36
N PRO A 408 -2.23 26.50 18.36
CA PRO A 408 -1.03 25.76 18.00
C PRO A 408 -0.72 24.68 19.06
N LEU A 409 -0.50 23.45 18.62
CA LEU A 409 0.07 22.35 19.42
C LEU A 409 1.58 22.27 19.22
N THR A 410 2.01 22.25 17.96
CA THR A 410 3.41 22.31 17.55
C THR A 410 3.56 23.29 16.39
N ARG A 411 4.71 23.31 15.70
CA ARG A 411 5.00 24.27 14.61
C ARG A 411 3.91 24.30 13.53
N ASN A 412 3.47 23.12 13.06
CA ASN A 412 2.49 22.99 11.98
C ASN A 412 1.18 22.35 12.44
N ASN A 413 1.12 21.79 13.66
CA ASN A 413 -0.09 21.13 14.15
C ASN A 413 -0.93 22.08 14.99
N TYR A 414 -2.23 22.08 14.70
CA TYR A 414 -3.22 22.92 15.34
C TYR A 414 -4.38 22.07 15.86
N THR A 415 -5.03 22.55 16.92
CA THR A 415 -6.17 21.86 17.53
C THR A 415 -7.27 22.82 17.95
N THR A 416 -8.50 22.31 18.00
CA THR A 416 -9.59 22.94 18.73
C THR A 416 -10.56 21.85 19.18
N SER A 417 -11.35 22.13 20.21
CA SER A 417 -12.40 21.22 20.68
C SER A 417 -13.76 21.82 20.38
N LEU A 418 -14.65 20.98 19.84
CA LEU A 418 -16.06 21.28 19.69
C LEU A 418 -16.83 20.55 20.79
N GLY A 419 -17.95 21.10 21.23
CA GLY A 419 -18.73 20.49 22.31
C GLY A 419 -20.09 21.14 22.50
N GLY A 420 -20.87 20.57 23.42
CA GLY A 420 -22.23 21.02 23.69
C GLY A 420 -23.27 20.53 22.67
N PHE A 421 -22.98 19.41 21.98
CA PHE A 421 -23.92 18.78 21.05
C PHE A 421 -24.76 17.72 21.75
N ALA A 422 -26.01 17.58 21.32
CA ALA A 422 -26.96 16.61 21.83
C ALA A 422 -27.15 15.43 20.86
N ALA A 423 -27.58 14.29 21.37
CA ALA A 423 -28.01 13.17 20.54
C ALA A 423 -29.09 13.61 19.52
N GLY A 424 -28.85 13.32 18.25
CA GLY A 424 -29.66 13.75 17.11
C GLY A 424 -29.09 14.95 16.35
N ASP A 425 -28.12 15.68 16.90
CA ASP A 425 -27.52 16.81 16.21
C ASP A 425 -26.71 16.38 14.99
N THR A 426 -26.93 17.05 13.87
CA THR A 426 -26.07 16.94 12.67
C THR A 426 -25.05 18.06 12.69
N ILE A 427 -23.76 17.71 12.65
CA ILE A 427 -22.66 18.67 12.63
C ILE A 427 -22.08 18.74 11.23
N ARG A 428 -22.00 19.95 10.69
CA ARG A 428 -21.30 20.25 9.44
C ARG A 428 -20.12 21.13 9.74
N TYR A 429 -18.96 20.87 9.14
CA TYR A 429 -17.79 21.73 9.36
C TYR A 429 -16.78 21.72 8.21
N PHE A 430 -15.95 22.76 8.19
CA PHE A 430 -14.74 22.83 7.38
C PHE A 430 -13.66 23.61 8.14
N ILE A 431 -12.42 23.47 7.71
CA ILE A 431 -11.25 24.16 8.27
C ILE A 431 -10.84 25.26 7.30
N HIS A 432 -10.52 26.44 7.82
CA HIS A 432 -9.99 27.57 7.05
C HIS A 432 -8.61 27.96 7.57
N ALA A 433 -7.73 28.35 6.64
CA ALA A 433 -6.43 28.95 6.93
C ALA A 433 -6.09 30.04 5.90
N ALA A 434 -5.33 31.05 6.33
CA ALA A 434 -4.70 32.02 5.45
C ALA A 434 -3.28 32.35 5.89
N ASP A 435 -2.42 32.74 4.94
CA ASP A 435 -1.02 33.10 5.17
C ASP A 435 -0.66 34.49 4.64
N GLN A 436 0.46 35.03 5.11
CA GLN A 436 0.97 36.34 4.71
C GLN A 436 1.50 36.40 3.27
N SER A 437 1.51 35.28 2.53
CA SER A 437 1.76 35.30 1.07
C SER A 437 0.54 35.75 0.28
N GLY A 438 -0.62 35.87 0.95
CA GLY A 438 -1.92 36.16 0.34
C GLY A 438 -2.71 34.91 -0.06
N ARG A 439 -2.23 33.72 0.32
CA ARG A 439 -2.93 32.45 0.07
C ARG A 439 -3.92 32.17 1.19
N ASN A 440 -5.00 31.50 0.81
CA ASN A 440 -5.96 30.93 1.74
C ASN A 440 -6.43 29.58 1.20
N ALA A 441 -6.86 28.72 2.11
CA ALA A 441 -7.33 27.38 1.80
C ALA A 441 -8.49 26.98 2.71
N ASP A 442 -9.36 26.14 2.18
CA ASP A 442 -10.43 25.48 2.91
C ASP A 442 -10.26 23.96 2.80
N GLN A 443 -10.60 23.23 3.87
CA GLN A 443 -10.63 21.77 3.89
C GLN A 443 -11.98 21.29 4.48
N PRO A 444 -12.84 20.61 3.70
CA PRO A 444 -12.64 20.26 2.30
C PRO A 444 -12.71 21.51 1.40
N ILE A 445 -12.20 21.40 0.17
CA ILE A 445 -12.05 22.51 -0.79
C ILE A 445 -13.37 23.22 -1.16
N PHE A 446 -14.51 22.59 -0.89
CA PHE A 446 -15.85 23.12 -1.16
C PHE A 446 -16.42 23.94 0.02
N ALA A 447 -15.78 23.90 1.19
CA ALA A 447 -16.16 24.64 2.39
C ALA A 447 -17.67 24.51 2.69
N VAL A 448 -18.38 25.63 2.84
CA VAL A 448 -19.82 25.69 3.13
C VAL A 448 -20.71 24.99 2.09
N LEU A 449 -20.24 24.78 0.86
CA LEU A 449 -21.04 24.21 -0.21
C LEU A 449 -21.10 22.67 -0.17
N ASP A 450 -20.09 22.05 0.44
CA ASP A 450 -20.06 20.60 0.68
C ASP A 450 -19.08 20.31 1.84
N PRO A 451 -19.49 20.63 3.08
CA PRO A 451 -18.65 20.49 4.27
C PRO A 451 -18.54 19.02 4.71
N HIS A 452 -17.58 18.73 5.59
CA HIS A 452 -17.58 17.48 6.34
C HIS A 452 -18.85 17.37 7.16
N LEU A 453 -19.35 16.15 7.37
CA LEU A 453 -20.61 15.89 8.06
C LEU A 453 -20.52 14.65 8.93
N PHE A 454 -21.00 14.79 10.17
CA PHE A 454 -21.28 13.67 11.07
C PHE A 454 -22.53 13.95 11.90
N VAL A 455 -23.07 12.91 12.54
CA VAL A 455 -24.27 12.98 13.37
C VAL A 455 -23.94 12.48 14.76
N ILE A 456 -24.36 13.23 15.78
CA ILE A 456 -24.26 12.78 17.17
C ILE A 456 -25.37 11.77 17.44
N GLN A 457 -25.03 10.56 17.86
CA GLN A 457 -26.00 9.58 18.36
C GLN A 457 -25.51 8.95 19.67
N PRO A 458 -26.40 8.38 20.50
CA PRO A 458 -25.95 7.47 21.54
C PRO A 458 -25.22 6.29 20.89
N ASP A 459 -24.09 5.88 21.46
CA ASP A 459 -23.48 4.62 21.07
C ASP A 459 -24.34 3.46 21.59
N LEU A 460 -24.75 2.57 20.70
CA LEU A 460 -25.54 1.37 21.02
C LEU A 460 -24.80 0.09 20.60
N ILE A 461 -23.59 0.21 20.06
CA ILE A 461 -22.78 -0.91 19.59
C ILE A 461 -21.88 -1.35 20.73
N PRO A 462 -21.87 -2.65 21.10
CA PRO A 462 -20.91 -3.17 22.07
C PRO A 462 -19.50 -3.36 21.46
N PRO A 463 -18.43 -3.30 22.29
CA PRO A 463 -17.06 -3.55 21.85
C PRO A 463 -16.88 -4.89 21.12
N VAL A 464 -16.10 -4.87 20.03
CA VAL A 464 -15.68 -6.07 19.31
C VAL A 464 -14.36 -6.58 19.87
N LEU A 465 -14.35 -7.86 20.25
CA LEU A 465 -13.25 -8.50 20.98
C LEU A 465 -12.59 -9.62 20.16
N THR A 466 -11.26 -9.67 20.14
CA THR A 466 -10.49 -10.75 19.52
C THR A 466 -9.32 -11.20 20.40
N HIS A 467 -9.15 -12.52 20.53
CA HIS A 467 -8.13 -13.17 21.34
C HIS A 467 -7.76 -14.52 20.72
N THR A 468 -6.50 -14.93 20.85
CA THR A 468 -6.03 -16.28 20.49
C THR A 468 -6.05 -17.17 21.72
N PRO A 469 -6.94 -18.18 21.81
CA PRO A 469 -7.08 -19.01 23.00
C PRO A 469 -5.84 -19.87 23.28
N ILE A 470 -5.54 -20.11 24.56
CA ILE A 470 -4.49 -21.05 24.98
C ILE A 470 -5.06 -22.47 25.07
N SER A 471 -4.24 -23.48 24.77
CA SER A 471 -4.67 -24.88 24.72
C SER A 471 -4.46 -25.67 26.02
N ALA A 472 -3.58 -25.20 26.90
CA ALA A 472 -3.35 -25.78 28.22
C ALA A 472 -2.68 -24.74 29.14
N ILE A 473 -2.79 -24.93 30.45
CA ILE A 473 -2.12 -24.10 31.45
C ILE A 473 -1.55 -24.99 32.56
N SER A 474 -0.41 -24.62 33.16
CA SER A 474 0.20 -25.37 34.26
C SER A 474 0.75 -24.43 35.32
N ASN A 475 1.08 -24.96 36.50
CA ASN A 475 1.93 -24.23 37.44
C ASN A 475 3.29 -23.94 36.79
N GLN A 476 3.72 -22.68 36.86
CA GLN A 476 4.98 -22.21 36.27
C GLN A 476 5.48 -20.96 37.03
N SER A 477 6.79 -20.71 36.98
CA SER A 477 7.41 -19.58 37.68
C SER A 477 7.12 -18.22 37.04
N GLU A 478 6.91 -18.21 35.72
CA GLU A 478 6.60 -17.00 34.95
C GLU A 478 5.08 -16.85 34.77
N PRO A 479 4.53 -15.62 34.76
CA PRO A 479 3.10 -15.44 34.56
C PRO A 479 2.65 -15.81 33.15
N VAL A 480 1.44 -16.36 33.04
CA VAL A 480 0.76 -16.57 31.76
C VAL A 480 0.15 -15.25 31.32
N SER A 481 0.45 -14.82 30.09
CA SER A 481 -0.07 -13.56 29.54
C SER A 481 -1.29 -13.79 28.66
N PHE A 482 -2.40 -13.15 29.00
CA PHE A 482 -3.60 -13.11 28.19
C PHE A 482 -3.69 -11.76 27.50
N ILE A 483 -3.63 -11.75 26.16
CA ILE A 483 -3.70 -10.54 25.35
C ILE A 483 -5.04 -10.49 24.63
N LEU A 484 -5.76 -9.39 24.79
CA LEU A 484 -7.04 -9.13 24.13
C LEU A 484 -6.91 -7.90 23.26
N ASN A 485 -7.38 -7.96 22.02
CA ASN A 485 -7.65 -6.76 21.24
C ASN A 485 -9.13 -6.41 21.37
N ALA A 486 -9.41 -5.17 21.76
CA ALA A 486 -10.76 -4.64 21.90
C ALA A 486 -10.87 -3.36 21.08
N ASN A 487 -11.93 -3.25 20.28
CA ASN A 487 -12.18 -2.06 19.48
C ASN A 487 -13.66 -1.68 19.53
N ASP A 488 -13.91 -0.39 19.70
CA ASP A 488 -15.24 0.20 19.73
C ASP A 488 -15.19 1.65 19.21
N PRO A 489 -16.17 2.11 18.42
CA PRO A 489 -16.21 3.49 17.91
C PRO A 489 -16.25 4.58 19.00
N SER A 490 -16.83 4.33 20.18
CA SER A 490 -16.77 5.26 21.32
C SER A 490 -15.52 5.15 22.16
N GLY A 491 -14.63 4.23 21.81
CA GLY A 491 -13.48 3.85 22.61
C GLY A 491 -13.84 2.88 23.73
N ILE A 492 -12.80 2.28 24.32
CA ILE A 492 -12.95 1.29 25.38
C ILE A 492 -12.77 1.99 26.73
N SER A 493 -13.76 1.92 27.61
CA SER A 493 -13.67 2.48 28.97
C SER A 493 -13.04 1.51 29.96
N GLN A 494 -13.30 0.21 29.79
CA GLN A 494 -12.79 -0.82 30.69
C GLN A 494 -12.70 -2.18 29.98
N VAL A 495 -11.64 -2.94 30.28
CA VAL A 495 -11.53 -4.36 29.93
C VAL A 495 -11.29 -5.17 31.19
N LEU A 496 -12.06 -6.25 31.35
CA LEU A 496 -11.98 -7.19 32.45
C LEU A 496 -11.58 -8.57 31.94
N PHE A 497 -10.54 -9.13 32.56
CA PHE A 497 -10.25 -10.55 32.53
C PHE A 497 -11.07 -11.24 33.63
N ARG A 498 -11.81 -12.29 33.26
CA ARG A 498 -12.62 -13.07 34.19
C ARG A 498 -12.12 -14.50 34.17
N TYR A 499 -11.99 -15.14 35.31
CA TYR A 499 -11.68 -16.56 35.37
C TYR A 499 -12.30 -17.25 36.56
N GLN A 500 -12.42 -18.57 36.47
CA GLN A 500 -12.74 -19.46 37.57
C GLN A 500 -11.95 -20.77 37.39
N ILE A 501 -11.69 -21.47 38.48
CA ILE A 501 -11.06 -22.79 38.47
C ILE A 501 -12.15 -23.79 38.83
N ASP A 502 -12.42 -24.73 37.92
CA ASP A 502 -13.54 -25.67 38.01
C ASP A 502 -14.88 -24.94 38.27
N ALA A 503 -15.55 -25.25 39.37
CA ALA A 503 -16.81 -24.62 39.79
C ALA A 503 -16.63 -23.58 40.91
N SER A 504 -15.43 -23.01 41.05
CA SER A 504 -15.15 -21.94 42.01
C SER A 504 -15.84 -20.62 41.64
N PRO A 505 -16.00 -19.67 42.59
CA PRO A 505 -16.53 -18.35 42.26
C PRO A 505 -15.73 -17.65 41.16
N ILE A 506 -16.45 -16.94 40.28
CA ILE A 506 -15.84 -16.13 39.22
C ILE A 506 -15.06 -14.98 39.86
N LEU A 507 -13.79 -14.87 39.49
CA LEU A 507 -12.93 -13.74 39.77
C LEU A 507 -12.86 -12.84 38.54
N SER A 508 -12.78 -11.52 38.76
CA SER A 508 -12.73 -10.53 37.68
C SER A 508 -11.76 -9.42 38.02
N PHE A 509 -10.85 -9.12 37.08
CA PHE A 509 -9.78 -8.16 37.26
C PHE A 509 -9.66 -7.25 36.04
N PRO A 510 -9.34 -5.95 36.22
CA PRO A 510 -9.03 -5.08 35.09
C PRO A 510 -7.75 -5.53 34.37
N MET A 511 -7.70 -5.28 33.06
CA MET A 511 -6.51 -5.51 32.23
C MET A 511 -5.72 -4.21 32.02
N ASP A 512 -4.41 -4.32 31.86
CA ASP A 512 -3.53 -3.18 31.56
C ASP A 512 -3.50 -2.89 30.05
N ALA A 513 -3.50 -1.62 29.66
CA ALA A 513 -3.34 -1.25 28.26
C ALA A 513 -1.89 -1.52 27.79
N LEU A 514 -1.75 -2.20 26.66
CA LEU A 514 -0.49 -2.44 25.97
C LEU A 514 -0.30 -1.47 24.80
N THR A 515 -1.38 -1.18 24.06
CA THR A 515 -1.52 -0.17 23.01
C THR A 515 -2.91 0.45 23.08
N ASP A 516 -3.27 1.35 22.16
CA ASP A 516 -4.60 1.98 22.11
C ASP A 516 -5.76 0.98 21.97
N SER A 517 -5.51 -0.21 21.42
CA SER A 517 -6.53 -1.24 21.16
C SER A 517 -6.20 -2.63 21.70
N SER A 518 -5.09 -2.79 22.43
CA SER A 518 -4.63 -4.07 22.97
C SER A 518 -4.44 -3.99 24.48
N TYR A 519 -4.89 -5.02 25.17
CA TYR A 519 -4.87 -5.13 26.63
C TYR A 519 -4.19 -6.43 27.06
N ILE A 520 -3.54 -6.42 28.22
CA ILE A 520 -2.84 -7.58 28.78
C ILE A 520 -3.22 -7.83 30.23
N PHE A 521 -3.40 -9.11 30.58
CA PHE A 521 -3.48 -9.58 31.96
C PHE A 521 -2.43 -10.66 32.19
N ARG A 522 -1.68 -10.53 33.29
CA ARG A 522 -0.65 -11.50 33.68
C ARG A 522 -1.15 -12.31 34.87
N TYR A 523 -1.46 -13.57 34.61
CA TYR A 523 -1.93 -14.51 35.62
C TYR A 523 -0.75 -15.33 36.17
N TYR A 524 -0.59 -15.39 37.48
CA TYR A 524 0.38 -16.26 38.15
C TYR A 524 -0.34 -17.54 38.60
N PRO A 525 -0.10 -18.68 37.95
CA PRO A 525 -0.84 -19.90 38.26
C PRO A 525 -0.46 -20.49 39.62
N GLU A 526 -1.47 -20.69 40.47
CA GLU A 526 -1.35 -21.33 41.79
C GLU A 526 -2.36 -22.48 41.92
N PHE A 527 -2.29 -23.45 41.01
CA PHE A 527 -3.21 -24.58 40.98
C PHE A 527 -2.85 -25.63 42.04
N THR A 528 -3.87 -26.21 42.68
CA THR A 528 -3.73 -27.36 43.58
C THR A 528 -3.94 -28.65 42.82
N ALA A 529 -3.51 -29.80 43.36
CA ALA A 529 -3.72 -31.14 42.77
C ALA A 529 -5.20 -31.54 42.54
N GLU A 530 -6.16 -30.72 42.99
CA GLU A 530 -7.61 -30.90 42.80
C GLU A 530 -8.21 -29.96 41.73
N SER A 531 -7.45 -28.98 41.22
CA SER A 531 -7.82 -28.04 40.15
C SER A 531 -7.74 -28.64 38.73
N HIS A 532 -8.86 -28.98 38.09
CA HIS A 532 -8.83 -29.71 36.81
C HIS A 532 -8.86 -28.79 35.58
N THR A 533 -9.66 -27.73 35.62
CA THR A 533 -9.95 -26.87 34.47
C THR A 533 -9.87 -25.41 34.86
N PHE A 534 -9.16 -24.61 34.06
CA PHE A 534 -9.14 -23.17 34.15
C PHE A 534 -10.08 -22.59 33.10
N LEU A 535 -11.16 -21.96 33.55
CA LEU A 535 -12.13 -21.30 32.68
C LEU A 535 -11.86 -19.80 32.68
N TYR A 536 -11.77 -19.18 31.52
CA TYR A 536 -11.62 -17.73 31.42
C TYR A 536 -12.48 -17.10 30.32
N SER A 537 -12.80 -15.83 30.49
CA SER A 537 -13.54 -15.01 29.53
C SER A 537 -13.09 -13.55 29.65
N PHE A 538 -13.47 -12.76 28.66
CA PHE A 538 -13.25 -11.32 28.64
C PHE A 538 -14.59 -10.59 28.62
N ALA A 539 -14.65 -9.47 29.32
CA ALA A 539 -15.71 -8.49 29.17
C ALA A 539 -15.07 -7.12 28.90
N ALA A 540 -15.54 -6.39 27.89
CA ALA A 540 -15.12 -5.02 27.67
C ALA A 540 -16.35 -4.11 27.66
N TYR A 541 -16.16 -2.91 28.18
CA TYR A 541 -17.17 -1.87 28.24
C TYR A 541 -16.68 -0.68 27.43
N ASP A 542 -17.57 -0.11 26.63
CA ASP A 542 -17.29 1.07 25.82
C ASP A 542 -17.41 2.37 26.63
N GLY A 543 -17.23 3.52 25.97
CA GLY A 543 -17.37 4.85 26.56
C GLY A 543 -18.82 5.35 26.69
N ALA A 544 -19.82 4.54 26.33
CA ALA A 544 -21.22 4.95 26.36
C ALA A 544 -21.75 5.12 27.81
N ASN A 545 -22.90 5.78 27.95
CA ASN A 545 -23.57 5.92 29.25
C ASN A 545 -25.09 5.62 29.12
N PRO A 546 -25.57 4.46 29.59
CA PRO A 546 -24.78 3.39 30.21
C PRO A 546 -23.82 2.71 29.21
N PRO A 547 -22.69 2.14 29.66
CA PRO A 547 -21.75 1.45 28.78
C PRO A 547 -22.35 0.22 28.13
N ASN A 548 -22.03 -0.01 26.86
CA ASN A 548 -22.34 -1.24 26.14
C ASN A 548 -21.24 -2.27 26.45
N ALA A 549 -21.62 -3.55 26.53
CA ALA A 549 -20.73 -4.62 26.98
C ALA A 549 -20.49 -5.68 25.89
N GLY A 550 -19.24 -5.85 25.49
CA GLY A 550 -18.77 -6.94 24.62
C GLY A 550 -18.23 -8.10 25.45
N TYR A 551 -18.49 -9.33 25.04
CA TYR A 551 -18.02 -10.54 25.73
C TYR A 551 -17.33 -11.50 24.77
N LEU A 552 -16.24 -12.13 25.20
CA LEU A 552 -15.54 -13.16 24.45
C LEU A 552 -15.23 -14.36 25.37
N PRO A 553 -15.59 -15.60 25.00
CA PRO A 553 -16.14 -16.04 23.71
C PRO A 553 -17.62 -15.70 23.45
N GLY A 554 -18.34 -15.22 24.47
CA GLY A 554 -19.72 -14.75 24.38
C GLY A 554 -20.28 -14.51 25.78
N GLN A 555 -21.50 -13.99 25.87
CA GLN A 555 -22.12 -13.73 27.17
C GLN A 555 -22.35 -15.05 27.91
N ASP A 556 -21.80 -15.14 29.13
CA ASP A 556 -21.79 -16.34 29.98
C ASP A 556 -21.12 -17.59 29.37
N LEU A 557 -20.31 -17.41 28.32
CA LEU A 557 -19.46 -18.46 27.74
C LEU A 557 -18.02 -18.31 28.22
N TRP A 558 -17.29 -19.42 28.22
CA TRP A 558 -15.93 -19.51 28.76
C TRP A 558 -15.03 -20.28 27.79
N PHE A 559 -13.77 -19.85 27.70
CA PHE A 559 -12.70 -20.70 27.20
C PHE A 559 -12.34 -21.70 28.28
N GLU A 560 -12.45 -22.98 27.99
CA GLU A 560 -12.03 -24.06 28.88
C GLU A 560 -10.59 -24.47 28.55
N VAL A 561 -9.71 -24.37 29.54
CA VAL A 561 -8.30 -24.72 29.42
C VAL A 561 -7.97 -25.82 30.42
N PRO A 562 -7.52 -27.00 29.97
CA PRO A 562 -7.10 -28.05 30.90
C PRO A 562 -5.89 -27.60 31.73
N ILE A 563 -5.93 -27.87 33.03
CA ILE A 563 -4.80 -27.66 33.92
C ILE A 563 -3.90 -28.90 33.87
N ASN A 564 -2.70 -28.72 33.34
CA ASN A 564 -1.68 -29.75 33.32
C ASN A 564 -0.88 -29.70 34.62
N TYR A 565 -0.98 -30.77 35.41
CA TYR A 565 -0.09 -30.97 36.54
C TYR A 565 1.30 -31.35 36.07
N VAL A 566 2.23 -30.42 36.20
CA VAL A 566 3.65 -30.78 36.20
C VAL A 566 3.93 -31.32 37.60
N SER A 567 4.01 -32.64 37.73
CA SER A 567 4.31 -33.30 39.00
C SER A 567 5.65 -32.82 39.55
N ILE A 568 5.63 -32.15 40.69
CA ILE A 568 6.84 -31.80 41.47
C ILE A 568 7.22 -33.01 42.35
N SER A 569 7.47 -34.17 41.74
CA SER A 569 8.21 -35.29 42.36
C SER A 569 8.50 -36.40 41.34
N ASP A 570 9.77 -36.43 40.91
CA ASP A 570 10.57 -37.52 40.34
C ASP A 570 10.30 -38.12 38.94
N GLY A 571 11.24 -37.83 38.03
CA GLY A 571 11.67 -38.72 36.95
C GLY A 571 11.91 -38.01 35.62
N GLU A 572 13.14 -37.52 35.38
CA GLU A 572 13.64 -37.30 34.01
C GLU A 572 13.22 -38.47 33.10
N PRO A 573 12.66 -38.26 31.90
CA PRO A 573 12.50 -39.36 30.97
C PRO A 573 13.91 -39.83 30.60
N ILE A 574 14.35 -40.93 31.23
CA ILE A 574 15.58 -41.62 30.87
C ILE A 574 15.45 -41.97 29.39
N PRO A 575 16.31 -41.44 28.50
CA PRO A 575 16.30 -41.88 27.12
C PRO A 575 16.49 -43.39 27.09
N VAL A 576 15.54 -44.11 26.47
CA VAL A 576 15.66 -45.56 26.29
C VAL A 576 16.90 -45.80 25.42
N ILE A 577 17.94 -46.38 26.01
CA ILE A 577 19.15 -46.74 25.27
C ILE A 577 18.81 -48.01 24.47
N PRO A 578 18.85 -47.99 23.13
CA PRO A 578 18.62 -49.21 22.36
C PRO A 578 19.73 -50.24 22.65
N GLU A 579 19.37 -51.52 22.69
CA GLU A 579 20.35 -52.61 22.82
C GLU A 579 21.40 -52.52 21.69
N GLY A 580 22.68 -52.50 22.07
CA GLY A 580 23.77 -52.28 21.10
C GLY A 580 25.04 -51.66 21.68
N ILE A 581 26.02 -51.44 20.80
CA ILE A 581 27.27 -50.76 21.16
C ILE A 581 26.98 -49.25 21.29
N ILE A 582 27.08 -48.73 22.50
CA ILE A 582 26.86 -47.30 22.80
C ILE A 582 28.06 -46.47 22.35
N GLY A 583 29.28 -46.99 22.55
CA GLY A 583 30.49 -46.26 22.20
C GLY A 583 31.77 -47.06 22.46
N VAL A 584 32.82 -46.65 21.76
CA VAL A 584 34.17 -47.22 21.84
C VAL A 584 35.13 -46.06 22.08
N TYR A 585 35.85 -46.06 23.21
CA TYR A 585 36.71 -44.96 23.61
C TYR A 585 38.04 -45.45 24.22
N PRO A 586 39.18 -44.79 23.94
CA PRO A 586 39.32 -43.73 22.94
C PRO A 586 39.22 -44.29 21.51
N ASN A 587 38.72 -43.48 20.58
CA ASN A 587 38.66 -43.81 19.15
C ASN A 587 38.87 -42.52 18.33
N PRO A 588 40.06 -42.29 17.76
CA PRO A 588 41.15 -43.25 17.57
C PRO A 588 41.83 -43.74 18.86
N TYR A 589 42.12 -45.04 18.94
CA TYR A 589 42.82 -45.68 20.06
C TYR A 589 44.32 -45.76 19.81
N LYS A 590 45.10 -45.37 20.83
CA LYS A 590 46.57 -45.48 20.84
C LYS A 590 47.03 -46.58 21.79
N PRO A 591 47.36 -47.78 21.29
CA PRO A 591 47.89 -48.85 22.11
C PRO A 591 49.37 -48.56 22.46
N SER A 592 49.61 -47.57 23.32
CA SER A 592 50.92 -47.20 23.85
C SER A 592 50.85 -47.08 25.37
N GLY A 593 51.69 -47.81 26.10
CA GLY A 593 51.74 -47.75 27.56
C GLY A 593 50.54 -48.39 28.27
N SER A 594 49.92 -47.64 29.19
CA SER A 594 48.85 -48.07 30.11
C SER A 594 47.43 -47.76 29.61
N GLU A 595 47.26 -47.22 28.40
CA GLU A 595 45.94 -46.96 27.84
C GLU A 595 45.25 -48.28 27.46
N ILE A 596 43.96 -48.39 27.79
CA ILE A 596 43.11 -49.55 27.52
C ILE A 596 41.86 -49.05 26.81
N MET A 597 41.54 -49.65 25.66
CA MET A 597 40.31 -49.35 24.93
C MET A 597 39.11 -49.89 25.72
N GLN A 598 38.10 -49.05 25.90
CA GLN A 598 36.86 -49.35 26.59
C GLN A 598 35.69 -49.31 25.61
N LEU A 599 34.91 -50.37 25.56
CA LEU A 599 33.66 -50.47 24.80
C LEU A 599 32.48 -50.54 25.79
N LYS A 600 31.50 -49.66 25.58
CA LYS A 600 30.22 -49.67 26.31
C LYS A 600 29.16 -50.34 25.46
N PHE A 601 28.55 -51.41 25.97
CA PHE A 601 27.49 -52.16 25.32
C PHE A 601 26.26 -52.22 26.22
N TYR A 602 25.09 -51.80 25.74
CA TYR A 602 23.84 -51.92 26.50
C TYR A 602 23.10 -53.19 26.08
N THR A 603 22.63 -53.97 27.06
CA THR A 603 21.76 -55.13 26.83
C THR A 603 20.73 -55.28 27.95
N GLU A 604 19.53 -55.67 27.57
CA GLU A 604 18.45 -56.05 28.50
C GLU A 604 18.45 -57.54 28.82
N HIS A 605 19.43 -58.29 28.31
CA HIS A 605 19.52 -59.74 28.44
C HIS A 605 20.72 -60.15 29.28
N ASN A 606 20.49 -61.04 30.25
CA ASN A 606 21.56 -61.68 31.01
C ASN A 606 22.12 -62.91 30.29
N LEU A 607 22.60 -62.71 29.06
CA LEU A 607 23.22 -63.75 28.23
C LEU A 607 24.69 -63.41 27.97
N PRO A 608 25.60 -64.41 27.92
CA PRO A 608 27.00 -64.16 27.63
C PRO A 608 27.19 -63.53 26.25
N LEU A 609 28.09 -62.55 26.21
CA LEU A 609 28.54 -61.83 25.02
C LEU A 609 29.77 -62.51 24.44
N ILE A 610 29.92 -62.49 23.13
CA ILE A 610 31.19 -62.81 22.46
C ILE A 610 31.69 -61.52 21.80
N PHE A 611 32.76 -60.97 22.34
CA PHE A 611 33.44 -59.79 21.84
C PHE A 611 34.57 -60.18 20.90
N LYS A 612 34.56 -59.62 19.69
CA LYS A 612 35.52 -59.92 18.63
C LYS A 612 36.06 -58.65 17.99
N ILE A 613 37.34 -58.68 17.62
CA ILE A 613 37.99 -57.60 16.86
C ILE A 613 38.64 -58.18 15.61
N TYR A 614 38.38 -57.57 14.47
CA TYR A 614 38.90 -57.94 13.17
C TYR A 614 39.70 -56.80 12.55
N ASN A 615 40.76 -57.12 11.79
CA ASN A 615 41.38 -56.14 10.89
C ASN A 615 40.56 -56.01 9.59
N LEU A 616 40.89 -55.02 8.74
CA LEU A 616 40.22 -54.83 7.44
C LEU A 616 40.30 -56.01 6.48
N LYS A 617 41.23 -56.95 6.68
CA LYS A 617 41.31 -58.19 5.88
C LYS A 617 40.38 -59.29 6.40
N GLY A 618 39.57 -59.01 7.45
CA GLY A 618 38.66 -59.96 8.07
C GLY A 618 39.33 -60.97 8.99
N GLN A 619 40.63 -60.80 9.31
CA GLN A 619 41.33 -61.69 10.24
C GLN A 619 40.95 -61.32 11.67
N LEU A 620 40.66 -62.31 12.50
CA LEU A 620 40.30 -62.14 13.91
C LEU A 620 41.56 -61.92 14.77
N LEU A 621 41.60 -60.82 15.52
CA LEU A 621 42.74 -60.43 16.37
C LEU A 621 42.48 -60.67 17.85
N HIS A 622 41.23 -60.53 18.28
CA HIS A 622 40.82 -60.73 19.67
C HIS A 622 39.46 -61.40 19.70
N LEU A 623 39.29 -62.34 20.62
CA LEU A 623 38.01 -62.96 20.93
C LEU A 623 37.94 -63.21 22.42
N GLU A 624 36.87 -62.75 23.03
CA GLU A 624 36.63 -62.92 24.45
C GLU A 624 35.15 -63.22 24.70
N LYS A 625 34.88 -64.25 25.49
CA LYS A 625 33.53 -64.55 25.94
C LYS A 625 33.32 -63.91 27.32
N ILE A 626 32.35 -63.02 27.40
CA ILE A 626 32.11 -62.16 28.54
C ILE A 626 30.75 -62.50 29.12
N TYR A 627 30.71 -62.92 30.38
CA TYR A 627 29.45 -63.17 31.08
C TYR A 627 28.93 -61.83 31.63
N THR A 628 27.74 -61.43 31.18
CA THR A 628 27.08 -60.21 31.63
C THR A 628 26.82 -60.26 33.13
N LYS A 629 26.92 -59.11 33.81
CA LYS A 629 26.63 -59.02 35.25
C LYS A 629 25.15 -58.70 35.56
N GLY A 630 24.26 -58.94 34.59
CA GLY A 630 22.85 -58.54 34.60
C GLY A 630 22.50 -57.59 33.47
N ASN A 631 21.25 -57.13 33.44
CA ASN A 631 20.73 -56.19 32.45
C ASN A 631 21.34 -54.79 32.68
N GLY A 632 21.74 -54.09 31.61
CA GLY A 632 22.33 -52.76 31.64
C GLY A 632 23.61 -52.62 30.82
N ILE A 633 24.36 -51.52 31.05
CA ILE A 633 25.61 -51.22 30.34
C ILE A 633 26.74 -52.13 30.83
N GLN A 634 27.33 -52.87 29.90
CA GLN A 634 28.55 -53.66 30.07
C GLN A 634 29.75 -52.85 29.59
N ASN A 635 30.80 -52.77 30.40
CA ASN A 635 32.07 -52.18 30.03
C ASN A 635 33.05 -53.32 29.68
N ILE A 636 33.52 -53.33 28.44
CA ILE A 636 34.41 -54.34 27.89
C ILE A 636 35.74 -53.66 27.57
N SER A 637 36.85 -54.24 28.03
CA SER A 637 38.17 -53.63 27.88
C SER A 637 39.06 -54.45 26.96
N TRP A 638 39.86 -53.79 26.14
CA TRP A 638 40.90 -54.45 25.35
C TRP A 638 42.18 -53.62 25.35
N ASN A 639 43.30 -54.29 25.62
CA ASN A 639 44.63 -53.66 25.72
C ASN A 639 45.30 -53.42 24.35
N GLY A 640 44.61 -53.67 23.25
CA GLY A 640 45.15 -53.44 21.90
C GLY A 640 46.08 -54.53 21.38
N ARG A 641 46.18 -55.68 22.06
CA ARG A 641 47.07 -56.77 21.66
C ARG A 641 46.31 -57.87 20.92
N ASP A 642 46.96 -58.43 19.90
CA ASP A 642 46.47 -59.63 19.21
C ASP A 642 46.71 -60.91 20.04
N PHE A 643 46.23 -62.06 19.56
CA PHE A 643 46.46 -63.37 20.20
C PHE A 643 47.95 -63.75 20.36
N LYS A 644 48.88 -63.09 19.67
CA LYS A 644 50.34 -63.30 19.82
C LYS A 644 50.96 -62.33 20.84
N GLY A 645 50.15 -61.46 21.46
CA GLY A 645 50.58 -60.46 22.41
C GLY A 645 51.18 -59.21 21.77
N ASN A 646 51.18 -59.07 20.45
CA ASN A 646 51.70 -57.90 19.75
C ASN A 646 50.64 -56.79 19.70
N PHE A 647 51.05 -55.53 19.82
CA PHE A 647 50.13 -54.42 19.63
C PHE A 647 49.63 -54.34 18.19
N ALA A 648 48.32 -54.13 18.04
CA ALA A 648 47.67 -53.94 16.76
C ALA A 648 48.30 -52.73 16.02
N SER A 649 48.50 -52.89 14.70
CA SER A 649 49.07 -51.87 13.82
C SER A 649 48.10 -50.72 13.55
N ASN A 650 48.61 -49.61 13.02
CA ASN A 650 47.78 -48.48 12.61
C ASN A 650 46.79 -48.92 11.52
N GLY A 651 45.52 -48.54 11.65
CA GLY A 651 44.49 -48.85 10.66
C GLY A 651 43.08 -48.89 11.23
N LEU A 652 42.11 -49.18 10.37
CA LEU A 652 40.71 -49.39 10.76
C LEU A 652 40.51 -50.86 11.18
N TYR A 653 39.73 -51.07 12.22
CA TYR A 653 39.36 -52.37 12.77
C TYR A 653 37.84 -52.43 12.93
N LEU A 654 37.29 -53.63 12.78
CA LEU A 654 35.86 -53.89 12.99
C LEU A 654 35.69 -54.63 14.31
N ILE A 655 34.87 -54.06 15.17
CA ILE A 655 34.42 -54.68 16.41
C ILE A 655 33.08 -55.36 16.16
N GLU A 656 32.91 -56.57 16.68
CA GLU A 656 31.64 -57.29 16.68
C GLU A 656 31.34 -57.81 18.09
N ILE A 657 30.12 -57.56 18.57
CA ILE A 657 29.54 -58.17 19.78
C ILE A 657 28.42 -59.11 19.32
N LEU A 658 28.51 -60.38 19.70
CA LEU A 658 27.44 -61.36 19.51
C LEU A 658 26.75 -61.63 20.84
N GLN A 659 25.43 -61.58 20.85
CA GLN A 659 24.61 -61.97 22.00
C GLN A 659 23.39 -62.76 21.51
N GLY A 660 23.31 -64.04 21.86
CA GLY A 660 22.31 -64.95 21.29
C GLY A 660 22.44 -65.03 19.76
N SER A 661 21.36 -64.73 19.04
CA SER A 661 21.32 -64.68 17.57
C SER A 661 21.63 -63.28 16.99
N LYS A 662 21.80 -62.24 17.82
CA LYS A 662 22.02 -60.86 17.37
C LYS A 662 23.51 -60.53 17.27
N SER A 663 23.87 -59.74 16.26
CA SER A 663 25.23 -59.23 16.03
C SER A 663 25.22 -57.71 15.95
N TYR A 664 26.11 -57.07 16.72
CA TYR A 664 26.29 -55.62 16.76
C TYR A 664 27.71 -55.26 16.36
N LYS A 665 27.87 -54.29 15.46
CA LYS A 665 29.17 -53.96 14.87
C LYS A 665 29.50 -52.49 15.06
N SER A 666 30.78 -52.20 15.30
CA SER A 666 31.32 -50.84 15.36
C SER A 666 32.72 -50.78 14.75
N LYS A 667 33.22 -49.57 14.48
CA LYS A 667 34.53 -49.34 13.88
C LYS A 667 35.49 -48.75 14.92
N LEU A 668 36.72 -49.25 14.95
CA LEU A 668 37.80 -48.73 15.78
C LEU A 668 38.95 -48.29 14.87
N ILE A 669 39.39 -47.05 14.99
CA ILE A 669 40.61 -46.58 14.35
C ILE A 669 41.74 -46.76 15.36
N ILE A 670 42.77 -47.51 15.00
CA ILE A 670 44.00 -47.61 15.78
C ILE A 670 45.04 -46.72 15.11
N VAL A 671 45.64 -45.84 15.91
CA VAL A 671 46.79 -45.03 15.51
C VAL A 671 47.89 -45.26 16.54
N LYS A 672 49.14 -45.32 16.12
CA LYS A 672 50.28 -45.32 17.03
C LYS A 672 50.71 -43.88 17.31
#